data_AF-A0A1I2B5X2-F1
#
_entry.id   AF-A0A1I2B5X2-F1
#
_cell.length_a   1.000
_cell.length_b   1.000
_cell.length_c   1.000
_cell.angle_alpha   90.00
_cell.angle_beta   90.00
_cell.angle_gamma   90.00
#
_symmetry.space_group_name_H-M   'P 1'
#
loop_
_entity.id
_entity.type
_entity.pdbx_description
1 polymer ?
#
loop_
_entity_poly.entity_id
_entity_poly.type
_entity_poly.pdbx_seq_one_letter_code
_entity_poly.pdbx_strand_id
1 'polypeptide(L)'
;MIRYIIVFSLLLSACTQNGKNSLSNLRCEFRNNPLGIDITTPRLSWEVESNNRGVVQQAYQVIVASSESALSKNEGDLWNPGKISSDQSINVKYAGKQLNSGTICYWKVKVWTSDGSETEWSQPAKWSTGLLQAGDWQAKWIGLDSAFAWDKAKATDTFTRLSARYLRKDFSLTKKVKQATAYISGLGLYELYINGEKIGDQVLAPGPTEYNKRAFYNTFDVTSQLKEGSNTIGAILGNGRFFTMRGLGRVTNYGYPKMISQINITYEDGSADKVITDDTWKITVDGPIISNNEYDGEEYNAEKELTGWNKSGYDAGKWLKAQLVSQTAALVAQPNNPIKIMDTVKAIHVTEINPGTFIYDMGQNFVGWVHLKVKGNKGTVVTMRFAERLKDDSTLYMENLRSAKVTDKYTLKGTGEENWEPRFTYHGFRYVEVTGYPGKPDLSAIEGRVVYDEMETSGQFETSNEVINRIYNNAYWGIRGNYRGMPTDCPQRDERMGWLGDRATGAQGESFVFNNHGLYAKWLQDIEDAQNPEGSIPDVAPTYWKIYSDNMTWPGAYLTIANLLYEQYGDDQPIRQHYASMKKWMTYMKNKYMKDDILTKDTYGDWCVPPESPELIHSQDPARKTAGDFLGTAFYYQMLTLMEHFAVISGNTADVPTFKEQAEKIKTAFNNKFLNTANGYYANNTPTANIFSLAYHLAPSEKVDSVFKHIVNKTLKDYNGHISTGLVGAEWLMRTLSDYGRGDIAYQLATNTTYPSWGYMAEHGATTIWELWNGNTADPAMNSGNHVMLLGDLVTWYYEYLGGIRPDSPAYKKIIMKPLVIKDLKKVNAAYHSAYGWIRSNWQDDGKTFTWNISIPVNTHAEVYIPAASDKQVKERNKAITADDDIKLLRTKGGFVVYAVGSGEYAFSSEK
;
A
#
# COMPACT_ATOMS: atom_id res chain seq x y z
N MET A 1 -15.45 68.82 -8.45
CA MET A 1 -14.39 69.64 -7.83
C MET A 1 -14.64 69.62 -6.33
N ILE A 2 -13.58 69.56 -5.51
CA ILE A 2 -13.55 69.48 -4.03
C ILE A 2 -13.22 68.08 -3.49
N ARG A 3 -11.97 68.00 -3.01
CA ARG A 3 -11.35 66.97 -2.18
C ARG A 3 -11.94 67.02 -0.77
N TYR A 4 -12.12 65.87 -0.12
CA TYR A 4 -11.95 65.76 1.32
C TYR A 4 -11.17 64.50 1.67
N ILE A 5 -10.03 64.75 2.31
CA ILE A 5 -9.15 63.80 2.99
C ILE A 5 -9.83 63.46 4.32
N ILE A 6 -10.02 62.18 4.62
CA ILE A 6 -10.29 61.72 5.98
C ILE A 6 -9.19 60.72 6.35
N VAL A 7 -8.35 61.18 7.27
CA VAL A 7 -7.31 60.43 7.97
C VAL A 7 -8.00 59.48 8.95
N PHE A 8 -7.73 58.18 8.86
CA PHE A 8 -8.08 57.22 9.91
C PHE A 8 -6.79 56.69 10.52
N SER A 9 -6.56 57.08 11.76
CA SER A 9 -5.42 56.70 12.59
C SER A 9 -5.46 55.20 12.90
N LEU A 10 -4.43 54.48 12.46
CA LEU A 10 -4.13 53.10 12.87
C LEU A 10 -3.64 53.10 14.32
N LEU A 11 -4.51 52.71 15.25
CA LEU A 11 -4.10 52.22 16.57
C LEU A 11 -3.70 50.74 16.40
N LEU A 12 -2.38 50.51 16.39
CA LEU A 12 -1.76 49.20 16.53
C LEU A 12 -2.08 48.62 17.92
N SER A 13 -3.18 47.88 18.03
CA SER A 13 -3.28 46.83 19.04
C SER A 13 -2.61 45.59 18.47
N ALA A 14 -1.32 45.41 18.79
CA ALA A 14 -0.65 44.13 18.67
C ALA A 14 -1.27 43.16 19.69
N CYS A 15 -2.40 42.56 19.34
CA CYS A 15 -2.78 41.30 19.93
C CYS A 15 -1.86 40.24 19.33
N THR A 16 -0.76 39.93 20.01
CA THR A 16 -0.11 38.63 19.88
C THR A 16 -1.10 37.59 20.40
N GLN A 17 -2.00 37.11 19.54
CA GLN A 17 -2.59 35.79 19.75
C GLN A 17 -1.44 34.81 19.62
N ASN A 18 -0.81 34.44 20.75
CA ASN A 18 -0.08 33.18 20.81
C ASN A 18 -1.08 32.11 20.37
N GLY A 19 -0.93 31.59 19.15
CA GLY A 19 -1.79 30.54 18.64
C GLY A 19 -1.73 29.37 19.62
N LYS A 20 -2.87 28.98 20.19
CA LYS A 20 -2.93 27.80 21.06
C LYS A 20 -2.55 26.58 20.23
N ASN A 21 -1.64 25.76 20.75
CA ASN A 21 -1.29 24.48 20.14
C ASN A 21 -2.53 23.57 20.11
N SER A 22 -2.72 22.84 19.01
CA SER A 22 -3.86 21.93 18.79
C SER A 22 -3.41 20.49 18.57
N LEU A 23 -4.36 19.57 18.70
CA LEU A 23 -4.16 18.14 18.47
C LEU A 23 -5.05 17.67 17.33
N SER A 24 -4.48 16.90 16.42
CA SER A 24 -5.17 16.37 15.25
C SER A 24 -4.72 14.92 14.97
N ASN A 25 -5.34 14.29 13.98
CA ASN A 25 -5.02 12.95 13.49
C ASN A 25 -4.87 11.87 14.59
N LEU A 26 -5.84 11.80 15.49
CA LEU A 26 -5.90 10.75 16.52
C LEU A 26 -6.11 9.39 15.87
N ARG A 27 -5.16 8.48 16.08
CA ARG A 27 -5.17 7.14 15.50
C ARG A 27 -5.03 6.08 16.58
N CYS A 28 -5.72 4.95 16.38
CA CYS A 28 -5.54 3.72 17.13
C CYS A 28 -5.08 2.66 16.14
N GLU A 29 -3.93 2.01 16.39
CA GLU A 29 -3.32 1.04 15.47
C GLU A 29 -3.20 1.60 14.04
N PHE A 30 -2.70 2.85 13.93
CA PHE A 30 -2.54 3.60 12.67
C PHE A 30 -3.84 3.88 11.89
N ARG A 31 -5.02 3.61 12.48
CA ARG A 31 -6.32 3.78 11.84
C ARG A 31 -7.18 4.81 12.55
N ASN A 32 -8.05 5.45 11.76
CA ASN A 32 -9.04 6.41 12.25
C ASN A 32 -10.27 5.65 12.74
N ASN A 33 -10.55 5.78 14.04
CA ASN A 33 -11.72 5.18 14.69
C ASN A 33 -11.99 3.68 14.38
N PRO A 34 -11.00 2.78 14.46
CA PRO A 34 -11.16 1.40 14.00
C PRO A 34 -12.17 0.64 14.86
N LEU A 35 -13.01 -0.17 14.21
CA LEU A 35 -13.98 -1.04 14.86
C LEU A 35 -13.52 -2.49 14.82
N GLY A 36 -13.62 -3.16 15.97
CA GLY A 36 -13.42 -4.59 16.11
C GLY A 36 -11.97 -5.05 15.93
N ILE A 37 -11.00 -4.35 16.52
CA ILE A 37 -9.59 -4.78 16.52
C ILE A 37 -9.37 -5.95 17.50
N ASP A 38 -8.47 -6.88 17.16
CA ASP A 38 -8.11 -8.01 18.05
C ASP A 38 -6.95 -7.70 19.01
N ILE A 39 -6.59 -6.42 19.14
CA ILE A 39 -5.49 -5.96 19.98
C ILE A 39 -6.05 -5.41 21.30
N THR A 40 -5.68 -6.03 22.42
CA THR A 40 -6.14 -5.65 23.78
C THR A 40 -5.27 -4.59 24.45
N THR A 41 -4.10 -4.31 23.89
CA THR A 41 -3.18 -3.23 24.30
C THR A 41 -2.88 -2.31 23.12
N PRO A 42 -3.91 -1.69 22.51
CA PRO A 42 -3.75 -0.95 21.27
C PRO A 42 -2.84 0.26 21.44
N ARG A 43 -2.22 0.66 20.35
CA ARG A 43 -1.28 1.77 20.24
C ARG A 43 -2.00 3.02 19.76
N LEU A 44 -1.83 4.11 20.50
CA LEU A 44 -2.44 5.41 20.25
C LEU A 44 -1.39 6.39 19.72
N SER A 45 -1.77 7.17 18.71
CA SER A 45 -0.92 8.21 18.10
C SER A 45 -1.72 9.49 17.90
N TRP A 46 -1.06 10.64 17.96
CA TRP A 46 -1.64 11.96 17.71
C TRP A 46 -0.59 12.91 17.12
N GLU A 47 -1.06 13.87 16.34
CA GLU A 47 -0.24 14.96 15.80
C GLU A 47 -0.44 16.22 16.66
N VAL A 48 0.66 16.93 16.90
CA VAL A 48 0.65 18.24 17.59
C VAL A 48 0.85 19.31 16.53
N GLU A 49 0.04 20.35 16.58
CA GLU A 49 0.10 21.48 15.65
C GLU A 49 0.45 22.76 16.40
N SER A 50 1.35 23.56 15.83
CA SER A 50 1.73 24.86 16.38
C SER A 50 2.14 25.82 15.27
N ASN A 51 1.91 27.11 15.50
CA ASN A 51 2.48 28.19 14.69
C ASN A 51 3.83 28.69 15.23
N ASN A 52 4.23 28.22 16.42
CA ASN A 52 5.52 28.54 17.03
C ASN A 52 6.61 27.60 16.52
N ARG A 53 7.86 28.07 16.52
CA ARG A 53 9.04 27.24 16.21
C ARG A 53 9.52 26.47 17.45
N GLY A 54 10.26 25.39 17.22
CA GLY A 54 10.95 24.66 18.30
C GLY A 54 10.02 24.01 19.32
N VAL A 55 8.74 23.82 18.98
CA VAL A 55 7.77 23.21 19.88
C VAL A 55 8.00 21.71 19.94
N VAL A 56 8.10 21.21 21.17
CA VAL A 56 8.32 19.80 21.53
C VAL A 56 7.30 19.42 22.60
N GLN A 57 6.71 18.23 22.49
CA GLN A 57 5.87 17.69 23.56
C GLN A 57 6.76 17.33 24.76
N GLN A 58 6.41 17.80 25.95
CA GLN A 58 7.12 17.44 27.19
C GLN A 58 6.34 16.42 28.03
N ALA A 59 5.02 16.44 27.92
CA ALA A 59 4.14 15.51 28.60
C ALA A 59 2.83 15.33 27.86
N TYR A 60 2.13 14.23 28.14
CA TYR A 60 0.78 13.99 27.65
C TYR A 60 -0.11 13.43 28.77
N GLN A 61 -1.43 13.53 28.57
CA GLN A 61 -2.41 12.80 29.37
C GLN A 61 -3.47 12.23 28.44
N VAL A 62 -3.67 10.92 28.51
CA VAL A 62 -4.74 10.22 27.79
C VAL A 62 -5.86 9.88 28.77
N ILE A 63 -7.11 10.07 28.36
CA ILE A 63 -8.28 9.54 29.06
C ILE A 63 -8.98 8.57 28.11
N VAL A 64 -9.25 7.36 28.60
CA VAL A 64 -10.06 6.34 27.91
C VAL A 64 -11.23 5.96 28.80
N ALA A 65 -12.42 5.99 28.21
CA ALA A 65 -13.67 5.72 28.89
C ALA A 65 -14.54 4.71 28.12
N SER A 66 -15.40 4.01 28.84
CA SER A 66 -16.35 3.03 28.28
C SER A 66 -17.57 3.67 27.58
N SER A 67 -17.77 4.98 27.74
CA SER A 67 -18.86 5.73 27.11
C SER A 67 -18.47 7.18 26.83
N GLU A 68 -19.14 7.79 25.84
CA GLU A 68 -18.98 9.23 25.55
C GLU A 68 -19.34 10.11 26.74
N SER A 69 -20.39 9.74 27.50
CA SER A 69 -20.80 10.46 28.70
C SER A 69 -19.70 10.49 29.75
N ALA A 70 -19.07 9.34 30.06
CA ALA A 70 -17.96 9.28 31.00
C ALA A 70 -16.75 10.11 30.50
N LEU A 71 -16.41 9.98 29.21
CA LEU A 71 -15.33 10.76 28.60
C LEU A 71 -15.58 12.28 28.69
N SER A 72 -16.82 12.73 28.47
CA SER A 72 -17.20 14.15 28.53
C SER A 72 -17.00 14.75 29.94
N LYS A 73 -17.13 13.93 30.98
CA LYS A 73 -16.89 14.29 32.39
C LYS A 73 -15.42 14.10 32.82
N ASN A 74 -14.53 13.74 31.89
CA ASN A 74 -13.14 13.35 32.17
C ASN A 74 -13.01 12.12 33.08
N GLU A 75 -14.03 11.26 33.11
CA GLU A 75 -14.02 9.99 33.83
C GLU A 75 -13.37 8.91 32.95
N GLY A 76 -12.08 8.64 33.17
CA GLY A 76 -11.35 7.57 32.48
C GLY A 76 -11.50 6.23 33.16
N ASP A 77 -12.72 5.69 33.16
CA ASP A 77 -13.04 4.43 33.84
C ASP A 77 -12.31 3.20 33.28
N LEU A 78 -11.77 3.30 32.05
CA LEU A 78 -10.88 2.29 31.46
C LEU A 78 -9.40 2.64 31.66
N TRP A 79 -9.00 3.89 31.41
CA TRP A 79 -7.63 4.35 31.60
C TRP A 79 -7.55 5.87 31.82
N ASN A 80 -6.81 6.29 32.84
CA ASN A 80 -6.38 7.68 33.03
C ASN A 80 -5.10 7.65 33.88
N PRO A 81 -3.91 7.64 33.28
CA PRO A 81 -2.65 7.58 34.01
C PRO A 81 -2.28 8.94 34.65
N GLY A 82 -3.09 9.99 34.47
CA GLY A 82 -2.69 11.35 34.78
C GLY A 82 -1.65 11.88 33.77
N LYS A 83 -0.91 12.91 34.17
CA LYS A 83 0.14 13.51 33.35
C LYS A 83 1.38 12.61 33.31
N ILE A 84 1.78 12.17 32.12
CA ILE A 84 2.99 11.39 31.87
C ILE A 84 4.04 12.31 31.25
N SER A 85 5.21 12.43 31.89
CA SER A 85 6.36 13.16 31.35
C SER A 85 7.04 12.33 30.25
N SER A 86 6.72 12.62 29.00
CA SER A 86 7.25 11.95 27.81
C SER A 86 6.97 12.77 26.56
N ASP A 87 7.91 12.75 25.63
CA ASP A 87 7.77 13.34 24.29
C ASP A 87 7.20 12.34 23.28
N GLN A 88 6.81 11.13 23.69
CA GLN A 88 6.22 10.15 22.78
C GLN A 88 4.80 10.58 22.39
N SER A 89 4.55 10.72 21.08
CA SER A 89 3.23 11.04 20.51
C SER A 89 2.76 10.02 19.46
N ILE A 90 3.57 9.00 19.19
CA ILE A 90 3.25 7.88 18.31
C ILE A 90 3.40 6.56 19.05
N ASN A 91 2.55 5.59 18.72
CA ASN A 91 2.62 4.22 19.24
C ASN A 91 2.55 4.10 20.77
N VAL A 92 1.83 5.00 21.45
CA VAL A 92 1.63 4.97 22.90
C VAL A 92 0.70 3.82 23.26
N LYS A 93 1.24 2.78 23.91
CA LYS A 93 0.47 1.57 24.26
C LYS A 93 -0.55 1.87 25.35
N TYR A 94 -1.78 1.45 25.11
CA TYR A 94 -2.83 1.40 26.12
C TYR A 94 -2.36 0.53 27.30
N ALA A 95 -2.36 1.13 28.49
CA ALA A 95 -1.95 0.49 29.75
C ALA A 95 -3.06 0.54 30.82
N GLY A 96 -4.32 0.56 30.38
CA GLY A 96 -5.48 0.58 31.24
C GLY A 96 -5.99 -0.79 31.65
N LYS A 97 -7.26 -0.85 32.03
CA LYS A 97 -7.97 -2.10 32.36
C LYS A 97 -7.98 -3.04 31.15
N GLN A 98 -7.92 -4.34 31.40
CA GLN A 98 -8.04 -5.36 30.37
C GLN A 98 -9.33 -5.16 29.54
N LEU A 99 -9.18 -5.13 28.22
CA LEU A 99 -10.30 -5.03 27.28
C LEU A 99 -10.86 -6.42 26.98
N ASN A 100 -12.20 -6.52 26.96
CA ASN A 100 -12.93 -7.74 26.63
C ASN A 100 -13.49 -7.65 25.20
N SER A 101 -14.00 -8.74 24.66
CA SER A 101 -14.61 -8.75 23.32
C SER A 101 -15.78 -7.77 23.19
N GLY A 102 -15.85 -7.05 22.07
CA GLY A 102 -16.90 -6.07 21.77
C GLY A 102 -16.89 -4.81 22.63
N THR A 103 -15.82 -4.53 23.36
CA THR A 103 -15.70 -3.35 24.22
C THR A 103 -15.46 -2.11 23.35
N ILE A 104 -16.32 -1.10 23.45
CA ILE A 104 -16.07 0.22 22.85
C ILE A 104 -15.30 1.08 23.83
N CYS A 105 -14.26 1.73 23.32
CA CYS A 105 -13.43 2.66 24.05
C CYS A 105 -13.50 4.03 23.38
N TYR A 106 -13.84 5.05 24.15
CA TYR A 106 -13.78 6.45 23.73
C TYR A 106 -12.55 7.07 24.39
N TRP A 107 -11.80 7.86 23.65
CA TRP A 107 -10.59 8.47 24.19
C TRP A 107 -10.35 9.88 23.69
N LYS A 108 -9.56 10.60 24.46
CA LYS A 108 -9.03 11.91 24.10
C LYS A 108 -7.68 12.11 24.78
N VAL A 109 -6.89 13.02 24.22
CA VAL A 109 -5.56 13.34 24.72
C VAL A 109 -5.40 14.85 24.85
N LYS A 110 -4.57 15.29 25.81
CA LYS A 110 -4.03 16.65 25.86
C LYS A 110 -2.53 16.59 26.12
N VAL A 111 -1.81 17.64 25.76
CA VAL A 111 -0.35 17.68 25.87
C VAL A 111 0.15 18.97 26.50
N TRP A 112 1.36 18.91 27.06
CA TRP A 112 2.12 20.07 27.51
C TRP A 112 3.36 20.19 26.64
N THR A 113 3.68 21.41 26.22
CA THR A 113 4.74 21.67 25.24
C THR A 113 5.84 22.57 25.80
N SER A 114 7.00 22.58 25.13
CA SER A 114 8.21 23.34 25.51
C SER A 114 8.02 24.86 25.55
N ASP A 115 7.04 25.40 24.83
CA ASP A 115 6.66 26.82 24.86
C ASP A 115 5.81 27.19 26.09
N GLY A 116 5.66 26.26 27.04
CA GLY A 116 4.88 26.44 28.27
C GLY A 116 3.37 26.28 28.09
N SER A 117 2.91 25.94 26.89
CA SER A 117 1.48 25.75 26.63
C SER A 117 0.96 24.40 27.15
N GLU A 118 -0.28 24.43 27.63
CA GLU A 118 -1.12 23.24 27.80
C GLU A 118 -2.19 23.31 26.71
N THR A 119 -2.35 22.24 25.92
CA THR A 119 -3.39 22.20 24.89
C THR A 119 -4.76 22.01 25.53
N GLU A 120 -5.80 22.43 24.82
CA GLU A 120 -7.13 21.90 25.09
C GLU A 120 -7.13 20.37 24.86
N TRP A 121 -8.14 19.68 25.38
CA TRP A 121 -8.37 18.29 25.00
C TRP A 121 -8.62 18.18 23.50
N SER A 122 -8.10 17.12 22.89
CA SER A 122 -8.44 16.73 21.52
C SER A 122 -9.94 16.50 21.38
N GLN A 123 -10.42 16.51 20.13
CA GLN A 123 -11.72 15.91 19.85
C GLN A 123 -11.72 14.43 20.28
N PRO A 124 -12.83 13.93 20.85
CA PRO A 124 -12.95 12.51 21.15
C PRO A 124 -12.77 11.64 19.90
N ALA A 125 -11.98 10.58 20.05
CA ALA A 125 -11.88 9.49 19.09
C ALA A 125 -12.33 8.19 19.77
N LYS A 126 -12.46 7.11 19.01
CA LYS A 126 -12.90 5.81 19.53
C LYS A 126 -12.16 4.63 18.92
N TRP A 127 -12.23 3.48 19.55
CA TRP A 127 -12.01 2.19 18.90
C TRP A 127 -12.93 1.16 19.56
N SER A 128 -13.07 -0.02 18.96
CA SER A 128 -13.64 -1.16 19.67
C SER A 128 -12.81 -2.41 19.49
N THR A 129 -12.81 -3.27 20.51
CA THR A 129 -12.29 -4.62 20.37
C THR A 129 -13.27 -5.51 19.61
N GLY A 130 -12.73 -6.48 18.88
CA GLY A 130 -13.48 -7.47 18.13
C GLY A 130 -13.95 -8.63 19.00
N LEU A 131 -14.09 -9.81 18.40
CA LEU A 131 -14.30 -11.08 19.08
C LEU A 131 -12.94 -11.75 19.29
N LEU A 132 -12.36 -11.54 20.48
CA LEU A 132 -10.95 -11.82 20.79
C LEU A 132 -10.63 -13.32 20.89
N GLN A 133 -11.62 -14.16 21.21
CA GLN A 133 -11.45 -15.59 21.42
C GLN A 133 -12.40 -16.37 20.53
N ALA A 134 -11.99 -17.57 20.11
CA ALA A 134 -12.85 -18.46 19.32
C ALA A 134 -14.20 -18.77 20.00
N GLY A 135 -14.23 -18.82 21.33
CA GLY A 135 -15.45 -19.03 22.12
C GLY A 135 -16.44 -17.86 22.12
N ASP A 136 -16.02 -16.66 21.71
CA ASP A 136 -16.90 -15.49 21.62
C ASP A 136 -17.85 -15.57 20.40
N TRP A 137 -17.46 -16.40 19.42
CA TRP A 137 -18.29 -16.79 18.30
C TRP A 137 -19.25 -17.91 18.70
N GLN A 138 -20.54 -17.58 18.70
CA GLN A 138 -21.63 -18.56 18.84
C GLN A 138 -22.18 -18.97 17.47
N ALA A 139 -21.94 -18.13 16.46
CA ALA A 139 -22.27 -18.40 15.08
C ALA A 139 -21.53 -19.62 14.52
N LYS A 140 -22.17 -20.24 13.53
CA LYS A 140 -21.67 -21.39 12.78
C LYS A 140 -21.34 -20.98 11.36
N TRP A 141 -20.30 -21.60 10.80
CA TRP A 141 -20.02 -21.49 9.39
C TRP A 141 -21.17 -22.13 8.59
N ILE A 142 -21.69 -21.38 7.62
CA ILE A 142 -22.76 -21.80 6.72
C ILE A 142 -22.37 -21.60 5.26
N GLY A 143 -22.91 -22.43 4.38
CA GLY A 143 -22.66 -22.29 2.94
C GLY A 143 -23.37 -23.35 2.12
N LEU A 144 -22.81 -23.61 0.94
CA LEU A 144 -23.22 -24.69 0.05
C LEU A 144 -21.98 -25.23 -0.67
N ASP A 145 -21.44 -26.33 -0.13
CA ASP A 145 -20.20 -26.98 -0.60
C ASP A 145 -20.47 -27.90 -1.81
N SER A 146 -21.16 -27.36 -2.81
CA SER A 146 -21.46 -28.04 -4.07
C SER A 146 -21.62 -27.05 -5.23
N ALA A 147 -21.43 -27.57 -6.43
CA ALA A 147 -21.71 -26.89 -7.69
C ALA A 147 -23.01 -27.45 -8.31
N PHE A 148 -23.68 -26.63 -9.12
CA PHE A 148 -24.87 -27.03 -9.86
C PHE A 148 -24.52 -27.42 -11.30
N ALA A 149 -25.49 -28.02 -12.01
CA ALA A 149 -25.27 -28.54 -13.36
C ALA A 149 -24.84 -27.48 -14.39
N TRP A 150 -25.15 -26.20 -14.14
CA TRP A 150 -24.74 -25.07 -14.99
C TRP A 150 -23.40 -24.45 -14.60
N ASP A 151 -22.85 -24.79 -13.43
CA ASP A 151 -21.53 -24.33 -13.01
C ASP A 151 -20.42 -25.13 -13.71
N LYS A 152 -19.23 -24.53 -13.82
CA LYS A 152 -17.98 -25.17 -14.23
C LYS A 152 -17.01 -25.14 -13.07
N ALA A 153 -17.02 -26.19 -12.26
CA ALA A 153 -16.27 -26.27 -11.01
C ALA A 153 -15.41 -27.53 -10.90
N LYS A 154 -15.30 -28.32 -11.97
CA LYS A 154 -14.44 -29.50 -11.96
C LYS A 154 -12.99 -29.06 -12.02
N ALA A 155 -12.11 -29.82 -11.40
CA ALA A 155 -10.68 -29.57 -11.50
C ALA A 155 -10.24 -29.48 -12.97
N THR A 156 -10.79 -30.29 -13.87
CA THR A 156 -10.45 -30.27 -15.31
C THR A 156 -10.95 -29.04 -16.08
N ASP A 157 -11.79 -28.19 -15.49
CA ASP A 157 -12.35 -27.02 -16.18
C ASP A 157 -11.35 -25.86 -16.18
N THR A 158 -10.65 -25.61 -17.28
CA THR A 158 -9.67 -24.51 -17.36
C THR A 158 -10.26 -23.17 -16.96
N PHE A 159 -11.49 -22.87 -17.39
CA PHE A 159 -12.22 -21.64 -17.05
C PHE A 159 -13.36 -21.96 -16.08
N THR A 160 -13.08 -21.78 -14.80
CA THR A 160 -14.09 -22.03 -13.76
C THR A 160 -15.18 -20.97 -13.81
N ARG A 161 -16.42 -21.42 -13.55
CA ARG A 161 -17.61 -20.58 -13.47
C ARG A 161 -18.44 -21.08 -12.31
N LEU A 162 -18.67 -20.23 -11.32
CA LEU A 162 -19.48 -20.57 -10.16
C LEU A 162 -20.40 -19.40 -9.83
N SER A 163 -21.69 -19.72 -9.70
CA SER A 163 -22.75 -18.76 -9.37
C SER A 163 -22.55 -18.15 -7.98
N ALA A 164 -22.89 -16.88 -7.80
CA ALA A 164 -22.85 -16.25 -6.47
C ALA A 164 -23.90 -16.87 -5.54
N ARG A 165 -23.62 -16.89 -4.24
CA ARG A 165 -24.53 -17.46 -3.21
C ARG A 165 -25.23 -16.34 -2.47
N TYR A 166 -26.56 -16.37 -2.47
CA TYR A 166 -27.40 -15.41 -1.74
C TYR A 166 -27.92 -16.11 -0.48
N LEU A 167 -27.66 -15.53 0.69
CA LEU A 167 -28.07 -16.08 1.98
C LEU A 167 -28.95 -15.08 2.73
N ARG A 168 -30.05 -15.53 3.34
CA ARG A 168 -30.92 -14.65 4.15
C ARG A 168 -31.46 -15.33 5.40
N LYS A 169 -31.76 -14.51 6.41
CA LYS A 169 -32.53 -14.89 7.60
C LYS A 169 -33.43 -13.75 8.04
N ASP A 170 -34.69 -14.09 8.26
CA ASP A 170 -35.65 -13.21 8.96
C ASP A 170 -35.55 -13.46 10.45
N PHE A 171 -35.68 -12.40 11.25
CA PHE A 171 -35.72 -12.47 12.70
C PHE A 171 -36.59 -11.32 13.25
N SER A 172 -36.94 -11.38 14.53
CA SER A 172 -37.75 -10.34 15.17
C SER A 172 -37.10 -9.90 16.47
N LEU A 173 -37.06 -8.58 16.69
CA LEU A 173 -36.62 -7.99 17.95
C LEU A 173 -37.85 -7.48 18.71
N THR A 174 -37.96 -7.77 20.00
CA THR A 174 -39.12 -7.40 20.82
C THR A 174 -38.86 -6.18 21.71
N LYS A 175 -37.67 -5.60 21.61
CA LYS A 175 -37.21 -4.51 22.47
C LYS A 175 -36.47 -3.48 21.64
N LYS A 176 -36.41 -2.26 22.15
CA LYS A 176 -35.67 -1.15 21.54
C LYS A 176 -34.16 -1.34 21.67
N VAL A 177 -33.48 -1.35 20.54
CA VAL A 177 -32.03 -1.51 20.43
C VAL A 177 -31.33 -0.26 20.94
N LYS A 178 -30.39 -0.44 21.86
CA LYS A 178 -29.45 0.61 22.29
C LYS A 178 -28.19 0.59 21.43
N GLN A 179 -27.72 -0.61 21.10
CA GLN A 179 -26.48 -0.83 20.35
C GLN A 179 -26.54 -2.17 19.63
N ALA A 180 -26.05 -2.22 18.39
CA ALA A 180 -25.83 -3.47 17.68
C ALA A 180 -24.56 -3.44 16.84
N THR A 181 -23.78 -4.51 16.93
CA THR A 181 -22.52 -4.68 16.20
C THR A 181 -22.55 -5.97 15.41
N ALA A 182 -22.35 -5.89 14.09
CA ALA A 182 -22.22 -7.04 13.20
C ALA A 182 -20.75 -7.42 13.01
N TYR A 183 -20.45 -8.71 13.11
CA TYR A 183 -19.17 -9.33 12.81
C TYR A 183 -19.39 -10.33 11.69
N ILE A 184 -18.64 -10.24 10.59
CA ILE A 184 -18.84 -11.10 9.42
C ILE A 184 -17.53 -11.48 8.74
N SER A 185 -17.43 -12.75 8.35
CA SER A 185 -16.42 -13.24 7.42
C SER A 185 -17.09 -14.05 6.33
N GLY A 186 -16.94 -13.62 5.08
CA GLY A 186 -17.32 -14.39 3.90
C GLY A 186 -16.06 -14.86 3.17
N LEU A 187 -15.80 -16.16 3.17
CA LEU A 187 -14.68 -16.74 2.44
C LEU A 187 -14.98 -16.79 0.96
N GLY A 188 -14.06 -16.24 0.19
CA GLY A 188 -14.33 -15.74 -1.15
C GLY A 188 -14.41 -14.22 -1.04
N LEU A 189 -15.59 -13.68 -1.30
CA LEU A 189 -15.93 -12.28 -1.06
C LEU A 189 -17.36 -12.19 -0.51
N TYR A 190 -17.75 -11.09 0.14
CA TYR A 190 -19.13 -10.84 0.55
C TYR A 190 -19.59 -9.39 0.38
N GLU A 191 -20.91 -9.24 0.31
CA GLU A 191 -21.60 -8.00 0.63
C GLU A 191 -22.73 -8.28 1.63
N LEU A 192 -22.80 -7.48 2.70
CA LEU A 192 -23.78 -7.61 3.78
C LEU A 192 -24.94 -6.62 3.60
N TYR A 193 -26.15 -7.08 3.90
CA TYR A 193 -27.36 -6.28 3.86
C TYR A 193 -28.20 -6.48 5.14
N ILE A 194 -28.78 -5.40 5.66
CA ILE A 194 -29.78 -5.45 6.73
C ILE A 194 -30.96 -4.58 6.32
N ASN A 195 -32.17 -5.14 6.36
CA ASN A 195 -33.42 -4.43 6.05
C ASN A 195 -33.44 -3.71 4.68
N GLY A 196 -32.70 -4.24 3.71
CA GLY A 196 -32.57 -3.69 2.36
C GLY A 196 -31.38 -2.75 2.15
N GLU A 197 -30.68 -2.33 3.21
CA GLU A 197 -29.54 -1.43 3.14
C GLU A 197 -28.22 -2.22 3.09
N LYS A 198 -27.28 -1.81 2.21
CA LYS A 198 -25.91 -2.37 2.19
C LYS A 198 -25.16 -1.86 3.43
N ILE A 199 -24.47 -2.76 4.12
CA ILE A 199 -23.68 -2.42 5.31
C ILE A 199 -22.24 -2.13 4.92
N GLY A 200 -21.81 -0.91 5.23
CA GLY A 200 -20.50 -0.37 4.87
C GLY A 200 -20.37 -0.04 3.37
N ASP A 201 -19.25 0.58 3.03
CA ASP A 201 -18.90 1.06 1.69
C ASP A 201 -17.75 0.26 1.06
N GLN A 202 -17.23 -0.75 1.77
CA GLN A 202 -16.22 -1.65 1.26
C GLN A 202 -16.72 -2.48 0.07
N VAL A 203 -15.77 -2.82 -0.79
CA VAL A 203 -15.92 -3.76 -1.90
C VAL A 203 -14.85 -4.83 -1.79
N LEU A 204 -15.05 -5.98 -2.45
CA LEU A 204 -14.08 -7.08 -2.43
C LEU A 204 -13.65 -7.47 -1.00
N ALA A 205 -14.60 -7.49 -0.06
CA ALA A 205 -14.36 -7.82 1.35
C ALA A 205 -14.59 -9.32 1.65
N PRO A 206 -13.92 -9.92 2.65
CA PRO A 206 -12.80 -9.36 3.38
C PRO A 206 -11.51 -9.39 2.53
N GLY A 207 -10.44 -8.77 3.02
CA GLY A 207 -9.14 -8.83 2.34
C GLY A 207 -8.62 -10.27 2.14
N PRO A 208 -7.81 -10.53 1.10
CA PRO A 208 -7.24 -11.85 0.83
C PRO A 208 -6.32 -12.32 1.96
N THR A 209 -6.27 -13.62 2.20
CA THR A 209 -5.34 -14.27 3.16
C THR A 209 -4.92 -15.65 2.67
N GLU A 210 -3.96 -16.25 3.37
CA GLU A 210 -3.71 -17.69 3.29
C GLU A 210 -4.86 -18.45 4.00
N TYR A 211 -5.92 -18.76 3.26
CA TYR A 211 -7.22 -19.19 3.81
C TYR A 211 -7.23 -20.52 4.56
N ASN A 212 -6.16 -21.32 4.51
CA ASN A 212 -6.03 -22.52 5.35
C ASN A 212 -5.38 -22.22 6.72
N LYS A 213 -4.79 -21.03 6.90
CA LYS A 213 -4.21 -20.53 8.15
C LYS A 213 -5.10 -19.51 8.82
N ARG A 214 -5.63 -18.55 8.05
CA ARG A 214 -6.27 -17.36 8.56
C ARG A 214 -7.44 -16.91 7.71
N ALA A 215 -8.50 -16.46 8.36
CA ALA A 215 -9.67 -15.84 7.75
C ALA A 215 -9.93 -14.50 8.43
N PHE A 216 -10.07 -13.43 7.65
CA PHE A 216 -10.46 -12.14 8.22
C PHE A 216 -11.96 -12.03 8.42
N TYR A 217 -12.35 -11.38 9.51
CA TYR A 217 -13.69 -10.83 9.68
C TYR A 217 -13.65 -9.31 9.75
N ASN A 218 -14.77 -8.68 9.38
CA ASN A 218 -14.99 -7.24 9.49
C ASN A 218 -16.09 -6.95 10.52
N THR A 219 -16.04 -5.75 11.07
CA THR A 219 -16.92 -5.31 12.16
C THR A 219 -17.63 -4.03 11.77
N PHE A 220 -18.95 -3.98 11.98
CA PHE A 220 -19.79 -2.83 11.63
C PHE A 220 -20.70 -2.46 12.81
N ASP A 221 -20.85 -1.16 13.05
CA ASP A 221 -21.99 -0.66 13.82
C ASP A 221 -23.23 -0.74 12.94
N VAL A 222 -24.24 -1.49 13.39
CA VAL A 222 -25.51 -1.70 12.68
C VAL A 222 -26.70 -1.25 13.52
N THR A 223 -26.45 -0.43 14.54
CA THR A 223 -27.46 0.02 15.51
C THR A 223 -28.64 0.69 14.81
N SER A 224 -28.38 1.59 13.86
CA SER A 224 -29.42 2.33 13.13
C SER A 224 -30.18 1.50 12.10
N GLN A 225 -29.64 0.35 11.68
CA GLN A 225 -30.23 -0.50 10.65
C GLN A 225 -31.23 -1.50 11.22
N LEU A 226 -31.24 -1.69 12.54
CA LEU A 226 -32.18 -2.57 13.23
C LEU A 226 -33.37 -1.79 13.78
N LYS A 227 -34.53 -2.45 13.81
CA LYS A 227 -35.77 -1.90 14.37
C LYS A 227 -36.48 -2.90 15.25
N GLU A 228 -37.40 -2.43 16.09
CA GLU A 228 -38.34 -3.31 16.77
C GLU A 228 -39.27 -4.00 15.76
N GLY A 229 -39.63 -5.25 16.02
CA GLY A 229 -40.39 -6.09 15.11
C GLY A 229 -39.51 -6.83 14.08
N SER A 230 -40.06 -7.04 12.89
CA SER A 230 -39.43 -7.86 11.85
C SER A 230 -38.21 -7.18 11.23
N ASN A 231 -37.13 -7.94 11.14
CA ASN A 231 -35.88 -7.57 10.50
C ASN A 231 -35.42 -8.71 9.57
N THR A 232 -34.56 -8.36 8.62
CA THR A 232 -33.92 -9.32 7.72
C THR A 232 -32.45 -8.98 7.59
N ILE A 233 -31.61 -10.00 7.74
CA ILE A 233 -30.20 -9.96 7.38
C ILE A 233 -30.01 -10.79 6.11
N GLY A 234 -29.19 -10.30 5.19
CA GLY A 234 -28.85 -10.98 3.95
C GLY A 234 -27.38 -10.79 3.59
N ALA A 235 -26.77 -11.77 2.93
CA ALA A 235 -25.43 -11.64 2.38
C ALA A 235 -25.37 -12.24 0.97
N ILE A 236 -24.53 -11.65 0.12
CA ILE A 236 -24.14 -12.23 -1.18
C ILE A 236 -22.68 -12.69 -1.04
N LEU A 237 -22.36 -13.91 -1.46
CA LEU A 237 -20.99 -14.41 -1.49
C LEU A 237 -20.49 -14.56 -2.92
N GLY A 238 -19.34 -13.93 -3.19
CA GLY A 238 -18.55 -14.09 -4.40
C GLY A 238 -17.44 -15.14 -4.22
N ASN A 239 -16.86 -15.55 -5.35
CA ASN A 239 -15.85 -16.61 -5.42
C ASN A 239 -14.50 -16.14 -4.86
N GLY A 240 -14.11 -14.91 -5.19
CA GLY A 240 -12.80 -14.35 -4.81
C GLY A 240 -11.66 -15.29 -5.15
N ARG A 241 -10.66 -15.33 -4.26
CA ARG A 241 -9.53 -16.28 -4.35
C ARG A 241 -9.73 -17.56 -3.54
N PHE A 242 -10.87 -17.70 -2.88
CA PHE A 242 -11.18 -18.90 -2.09
C PHE A 242 -11.58 -20.06 -3.01
N PHE A 243 -12.45 -19.78 -3.98
CA PHE A 243 -12.75 -20.70 -5.07
C PHE A 243 -11.82 -20.41 -6.26
N THR A 244 -11.20 -21.45 -6.81
CA THR A 244 -10.16 -21.27 -7.83
C THR A 244 -10.69 -20.60 -9.11
N MET A 245 -9.90 -19.65 -9.66
CA MET A 245 -10.18 -18.95 -10.92
C MET A 245 -9.86 -19.80 -12.18
N ARG A 246 -9.09 -20.89 -12.00
CA ARG A 246 -8.67 -21.82 -13.06
C ARG A 246 -8.71 -23.27 -12.56
N GLY A 247 -9.11 -24.21 -13.41
CA GLY A 247 -9.08 -25.64 -13.10
C GLY A 247 -7.75 -26.29 -13.52
N LEU A 248 -7.18 -27.11 -12.63
CA LEU A 248 -5.85 -27.74 -12.68
C LEU A 248 -4.70 -26.72 -12.79
N GLY A 249 -3.57 -27.00 -12.12
CA GLY A 249 -2.33 -26.23 -12.29
C GLY A 249 -1.89 -25.45 -11.04
N ARG A 250 -1.38 -24.22 -11.28
CA ARG A 250 -0.63 -23.39 -10.32
C ARG A 250 -1.51 -22.73 -9.25
N VAL A 251 -2.82 -22.55 -9.48
CA VAL A 251 -3.76 -21.83 -8.60
C VAL A 251 -4.37 -22.74 -7.54
N THR A 252 -4.26 -22.36 -6.27
CA THR A 252 -4.83 -23.08 -5.13
C THR A 252 -6.36 -22.93 -5.07
N ASN A 253 -7.08 -24.03 -4.84
CA ASN A 253 -8.51 -24.05 -4.54
C ASN A 253 -8.73 -24.36 -3.05
N TYR A 254 -9.38 -23.48 -2.30
CA TYR A 254 -9.66 -23.66 -0.87
C TYR A 254 -11.07 -24.18 -0.60
N GLY A 255 -11.99 -24.04 -1.55
CA GLY A 255 -13.35 -24.58 -1.48
C GLY A 255 -14.40 -23.65 -2.07
N TYR A 256 -15.66 -23.92 -1.74
CA TYR A 256 -16.80 -23.09 -2.16
C TYR A 256 -17.04 -21.94 -1.18
N PRO A 257 -17.55 -20.78 -1.65
CA PRO A 257 -17.80 -19.65 -0.77
C PRO A 257 -18.74 -20.00 0.40
N LYS A 258 -18.35 -19.55 1.59
CA LYS A 258 -19.03 -19.83 2.86
C LYS A 258 -18.87 -18.66 3.82
N MET A 259 -19.75 -18.55 4.81
CA MET A 259 -19.85 -17.39 5.69
C MET A 259 -20.00 -17.78 7.16
N ILE A 260 -19.44 -16.97 8.05
CA ILE A 260 -19.84 -16.87 9.45
C ILE A 260 -20.22 -15.42 9.75
N SER A 261 -21.34 -15.21 10.44
CA SER A 261 -21.78 -13.88 10.84
C SER A 261 -22.52 -13.91 12.18
N GLN A 262 -22.29 -12.88 12.98
CA GLN A 262 -22.91 -12.68 14.29
C GLN A 262 -23.23 -11.20 14.49
N ILE A 263 -24.47 -10.87 14.84
CA ILE A 263 -24.84 -9.54 15.36
C ILE A 263 -24.98 -9.67 16.87
N ASN A 264 -24.20 -8.90 17.63
CA ASN A 264 -24.40 -8.74 19.07
C ASN A 264 -25.29 -7.50 19.30
N ILE A 265 -26.38 -7.67 20.06
CA ILE A 265 -27.38 -6.63 20.32
C ILE A 265 -27.45 -6.37 21.82
N THR A 266 -27.46 -5.10 22.22
CA THR A 266 -27.78 -4.65 23.58
C THR A 266 -29.00 -3.73 23.52
N TYR A 267 -29.97 -3.95 24.39
CA TYR A 267 -31.22 -3.18 24.47
C TYR A 267 -31.12 -2.06 25.50
N GLU A 268 -32.07 -1.12 25.47
CA GLU A 268 -32.14 0.01 26.42
C GLU A 268 -32.34 -0.44 27.87
N ASP A 269 -32.96 -1.60 28.09
CA ASP A 269 -33.17 -2.20 29.42
C ASP A 269 -31.93 -2.93 29.98
N GLY A 270 -30.83 -2.96 29.22
CA GLY A 270 -29.57 -3.62 29.59
C GLY A 270 -29.49 -5.12 29.27
N SER A 271 -30.56 -5.74 28.77
CA SER A 271 -30.51 -7.11 28.26
C SER A 271 -29.80 -7.18 26.89
N ALA A 272 -29.35 -8.38 26.51
CA ALA A 272 -28.61 -8.61 25.27
C ALA A 272 -29.17 -9.80 24.49
N ASP A 273 -28.95 -9.79 23.17
CA ASP A 273 -29.37 -10.84 22.25
C ASP A 273 -28.35 -11.01 21.11
N LYS A 274 -28.45 -12.11 20.35
CA LYS A 274 -27.58 -12.38 19.21
C LYS A 274 -28.36 -12.93 18.02
N VAL A 275 -28.03 -12.43 16.83
CA VAL A 275 -28.45 -13.02 15.56
C VAL A 275 -27.25 -13.69 14.93
N ILE A 276 -27.29 -15.01 14.80
CA ILE A 276 -26.16 -15.82 14.35
C ILE A 276 -26.43 -16.53 13.02
N THR A 277 -25.35 -16.84 12.29
CA THR A 277 -25.35 -17.86 11.24
C THR A 277 -25.49 -19.25 11.83
N ASP A 278 -26.48 -19.98 11.34
CA ASP A 278 -26.87 -21.33 11.75
C ASP A 278 -27.68 -21.98 10.61
N ASP A 279 -28.19 -23.19 10.85
CA ASP A 279 -28.91 -23.94 9.82
C ASP A 279 -30.32 -23.39 9.54
N THR A 280 -30.80 -22.35 10.25
CA THR A 280 -32.10 -21.71 9.96
C THR A 280 -32.03 -20.74 8.79
N TRP A 281 -30.82 -20.39 8.34
CA TRP A 281 -30.60 -19.56 7.16
C TRP A 281 -31.06 -20.25 5.89
N LYS A 282 -31.52 -19.45 4.94
CA LYS A 282 -31.86 -19.89 3.59
C LYS A 282 -30.78 -19.45 2.61
N ILE A 283 -30.53 -20.26 1.59
CA ILE A 283 -29.54 -20.01 0.54
C ILE A 283 -30.12 -20.28 -0.85
N THR A 284 -29.73 -19.47 -1.83
CA THR A 284 -29.93 -19.77 -3.26
C THR A 284 -28.68 -19.44 -4.07
N VAL A 285 -28.49 -20.17 -5.16
CA VAL A 285 -27.47 -19.90 -6.19
C VAL A 285 -28.11 -19.46 -7.51
N ASP A 286 -29.44 -19.46 -7.60
CA ASP A 286 -30.19 -18.99 -8.77
C ASP A 286 -30.53 -17.50 -8.58
N GLY A 287 -29.47 -16.69 -8.55
CA GLY A 287 -29.55 -15.24 -8.47
C GLY A 287 -29.05 -14.56 -9.75
N PRO A 288 -28.98 -13.22 -9.78
CA PRO A 288 -28.61 -12.49 -10.98
C PRO A 288 -27.12 -12.56 -11.32
N ILE A 289 -26.22 -12.79 -10.36
CA ILE A 289 -24.79 -12.98 -10.63
C ILE A 289 -24.56 -14.45 -11.03
N ILE A 290 -24.55 -14.70 -12.33
CA ILE A 290 -24.44 -16.03 -12.95
C ILE A 290 -23.03 -16.60 -12.77
N SER A 291 -22.01 -15.75 -12.84
CA SER A 291 -20.64 -16.12 -12.52
C SER A 291 -19.83 -14.88 -12.20
N ASN A 292 -18.85 -15.02 -11.30
CA ASN A 292 -17.86 -14.00 -11.01
C ASN A 292 -16.49 -14.68 -10.89
N ASN A 293 -15.48 -14.12 -11.52
CA ASN A 293 -14.13 -14.67 -11.53
C ASN A 293 -13.17 -13.49 -11.69
N GLU A 294 -12.17 -13.41 -10.82
CA GLU A 294 -11.23 -12.29 -10.80
C GLU A 294 -10.53 -12.08 -12.16
N TYR A 295 -10.21 -13.16 -12.88
CA TYR A 295 -9.53 -13.08 -14.19
C TYR A 295 -10.50 -12.92 -15.37
N ASP A 296 -11.70 -13.51 -15.27
CA ASP A 296 -12.59 -13.60 -16.43
C ASP A 296 -13.67 -12.51 -16.47
N GLY A 297 -14.04 -11.93 -15.32
CA GLY A 297 -15.09 -10.92 -15.17
C GLY A 297 -16.37 -11.43 -14.48
N GLU A 298 -17.44 -10.63 -14.56
CA GLU A 298 -18.75 -10.92 -13.99
C GLU A 298 -19.83 -11.01 -15.08
N GLU A 299 -20.66 -12.07 -15.00
CA GLU A 299 -21.85 -12.21 -15.82
C GLU A 299 -23.08 -12.01 -14.93
N TYR A 300 -23.86 -10.99 -15.25
CA TYR A 300 -25.05 -10.58 -14.51
C TYR A 300 -26.30 -10.64 -15.40
N ASN A 301 -27.34 -11.32 -14.95
CA ASN A 301 -28.64 -11.36 -15.60
C ASN A 301 -29.70 -10.67 -14.72
N ALA A 302 -30.09 -9.45 -15.11
CA ALA A 302 -31.06 -8.65 -14.36
C ALA A 302 -32.48 -9.25 -14.37
N GLU A 303 -32.80 -10.16 -15.29
CA GLU A 303 -34.08 -10.89 -15.28
C GLU A 303 -34.21 -11.82 -14.07
N LYS A 304 -33.09 -12.19 -13.45
CA LYS A 304 -33.03 -13.03 -12.25
C LYS A 304 -32.90 -12.23 -10.96
N GLU A 305 -33.07 -10.91 -11.00
CA GLU A 305 -33.01 -10.09 -9.80
C GLU A 305 -34.03 -10.55 -8.75
N LEU A 306 -33.53 -10.82 -7.54
CA LEU A 306 -34.32 -11.29 -6.41
C LEU A 306 -34.94 -10.08 -5.67
N THR A 307 -35.76 -9.28 -6.35
CA THR A 307 -36.26 -7.99 -5.81
C THR A 307 -36.83 -8.12 -4.39
N GLY A 308 -36.25 -7.38 -3.43
CA GLY A 308 -36.69 -7.38 -2.03
C GLY A 308 -36.19 -8.57 -1.18
N TRP A 309 -35.32 -9.44 -1.69
CA TRP A 309 -34.82 -10.62 -0.97
C TRP A 309 -34.19 -10.33 0.40
N ASN A 310 -33.60 -9.14 0.54
CA ASN A 310 -32.93 -8.65 1.74
C ASN A 310 -33.86 -7.80 2.64
N LYS A 311 -35.18 -7.85 2.42
CA LYS A 311 -36.22 -7.22 3.24
C LYS A 311 -37.15 -8.27 3.85
N SER A 312 -37.82 -7.88 4.93
CA SER A 312 -38.80 -8.74 5.60
C SER A 312 -40.05 -8.91 4.73
N GLY A 313 -40.68 -10.09 4.81
CA GLY A 313 -41.86 -10.43 4.02
C GLY A 313 -41.57 -11.00 2.63
N TYR A 314 -40.30 -11.19 2.26
CA TYR A 314 -39.94 -11.87 1.02
C TYR A 314 -40.22 -13.37 1.08
N ASP A 315 -40.88 -13.93 0.06
CA ASP A 315 -41.13 -15.36 -0.04
C ASP A 315 -39.87 -16.13 -0.49
N ALA A 316 -39.14 -16.65 0.49
CA ALA A 316 -38.00 -17.53 0.30
C ALA A 316 -38.38 -19.02 0.35
N GLY A 317 -39.60 -19.41 0.03
CA GLY A 317 -40.07 -20.81 0.07
C GLY A 317 -39.30 -21.75 -0.87
N LYS A 318 -38.79 -21.23 -1.99
CA LYS A 318 -38.00 -21.98 -2.99
C LYS A 318 -36.50 -22.02 -2.71
N TRP A 319 -36.03 -21.28 -1.70
CA TRP A 319 -34.61 -21.28 -1.34
C TRP A 319 -34.28 -22.54 -0.55
N LEU A 320 -33.05 -23.02 -0.73
CA LEU A 320 -32.54 -24.17 0.01
C LEU A 320 -32.26 -23.79 1.46
N LYS A 321 -32.20 -24.78 2.35
CA LYS A 321 -31.64 -24.60 3.69
C LYS A 321 -30.12 -24.48 3.59
N ALA A 322 -29.52 -23.52 4.27
CA ALA A 322 -28.07 -23.38 4.32
C ALA A 322 -27.44 -24.60 5.02
N GLN A 323 -26.30 -25.08 4.51
CA GLN A 323 -25.58 -26.19 5.11
C GLN A 323 -24.64 -25.67 6.21
N LEU A 324 -24.57 -26.39 7.34
CA LEU A 324 -23.47 -26.21 8.28
C LEU A 324 -22.20 -26.78 7.65
N VAL A 325 -21.15 -25.96 7.57
CA VAL A 325 -19.87 -26.32 6.97
C VAL A 325 -18.73 -26.08 7.95
N SER A 326 -17.55 -26.62 7.70
CA SER A 326 -16.36 -26.41 8.53
C SER A 326 -15.35 -25.48 7.88
N GLN A 327 -14.56 -24.81 8.72
CA GLN A 327 -13.36 -24.07 8.38
C GLN A 327 -12.39 -24.16 9.56
N THR A 328 -11.11 -24.41 9.28
CA THR A 328 -10.04 -24.59 10.26
C THR A 328 -9.15 -23.36 10.44
N ALA A 329 -9.25 -22.38 9.53
CA ALA A 329 -8.51 -21.13 9.63
C ALA A 329 -8.82 -20.36 10.92
N ALA A 330 -7.80 -19.73 11.51
CA ALA A 330 -7.99 -18.80 12.61
C ALA A 330 -8.78 -17.59 12.13
N LEU A 331 -9.90 -17.31 12.80
CA LEU A 331 -10.74 -16.16 12.51
C LEU A 331 -10.20 -14.95 13.27
N VAL A 332 -9.75 -13.93 12.55
CA VAL A 332 -9.13 -12.73 13.15
C VAL A 332 -9.66 -11.45 12.52
N ALA A 333 -9.64 -10.36 13.25
CA ALA A 333 -10.05 -9.06 12.76
C ALA A 333 -9.15 -8.61 11.61
N GLN A 334 -9.72 -8.02 10.57
CA GLN A 334 -8.92 -7.44 9.49
C GLN A 334 -8.07 -6.26 10.02
N PRO A 335 -6.73 -6.35 9.96
CA PRO A 335 -5.86 -5.34 10.57
C PRO A 335 -5.76 -4.07 9.73
N ASN A 336 -5.76 -4.21 8.40
CA ASN A 336 -5.69 -3.10 7.44
C ASN A 336 -7.06 -2.52 7.09
N ASN A 337 -7.06 -1.33 6.49
CA ASN A 337 -8.27 -0.70 5.94
C ASN A 337 -8.89 -1.54 4.80
N PRO A 338 -10.20 -1.43 4.56
CA PRO A 338 -10.87 -2.17 3.50
C PRO A 338 -10.54 -1.66 2.11
N ILE A 339 -10.84 -2.46 1.09
CA ILE A 339 -10.83 -2.02 -0.31
C ILE A 339 -12.12 -1.23 -0.59
N LYS A 340 -12.00 -0.09 -1.28
CA LYS A 340 -13.13 0.80 -1.60
C LYS A 340 -13.07 1.27 -3.06
N ILE A 341 -14.19 1.81 -3.54
CA ILE A 341 -14.17 2.70 -4.70
C ILE A 341 -13.60 4.04 -4.22
N MET A 342 -12.36 4.32 -4.59
CA MET A 342 -11.59 5.46 -4.09
C MET A 342 -11.67 6.68 -5.02
N ASP A 343 -12.00 6.46 -6.29
CA ASP A 343 -12.03 7.53 -7.30
C ASP A 343 -12.89 7.12 -8.51
N THR A 344 -13.13 8.06 -9.40
CA THR A 344 -13.95 7.89 -10.60
C THR A 344 -13.26 8.47 -11.83
N VAL A 345 -13.14 7.67 -12.88
CA VAL A 345 -12.53 8.07 -14.16
C VAL A 345 -13.62 8.17 -15.23
N LYS A 346 -13.75 9.34 -15.84
CA LYS A 346 -14.70 9.56 -16.94
C LYS A 346 -14.04 9.25 -18.28
N ALA A 347 -14.79 8.62 -19.18
CA ALA A 347 -14.33 8.43 -20.54
C ALA A 347 -14.09 9.78 -21.23
N ILE A 348 -12.98 9.88 -21.97
CA ILE A 348 -12.62 11.10 -22.73
C ILE A 348 -12.97 10.97 -24.21
N HIS A 349 -13.13 9.74 -24.70
CA HIS A 349 -13.45 9.47 -26.10
C HIS A 349 -14.26 8.17 -26.25
N VAL A 350 -15.14 8.13 -27.26
CA VAL A 350 -15.83 6.91 -27.69
C VAL A 350 -15.86 6.86 -29.23
N THR A 351 -15.40 5.76 -29.80
CA THR A 351 -15.33 5.55 -31.24
C THR A 351 -16.07 4.28 -31.63
N GLU A 352 -16.91 4.37 -32.66
CA GLU A 352 -17.51 3.19 -33.28
C GLU A 352 -16.55 2.62 -34.32
N ILE A 353 -15.89 1.50 -34.01
CA ILE A 353 -14.86 0.90 -34.87
C ILE A 353 -15.45 -0.06 -35.92
N ASN A 354 -16.62 -0.62 -35.63
CA ASN A 354 -17.45 -1.43 -36.52
C ASN A 354 -18.92 -1.20 -36.12
N PRO A 355 -19.91 -1.43 -37.00
CA PRO A 355 -21.32 -1.25 -36.65
C PRO A 355 -21.70 -1.97 -35.35
N GLY A 356 -22.04 -1.20 -34.31
CA GLY A 356 -22.43 -1.72 -32.99
C GLY A 356 -21.28 -2.12 -32.04
N THR A 357 -20.02 -1.82 -32.39
CA THR A 357 -18.83 -2.02 -31.54
C THR A 357 -18.18 -0.68 -31.22
N PHE A 358 -18.16 -0.33 -29.94
CA PHE A 358 -17.67 0.97 -29.46
C PHE A 358 -16.42 0.78 -28.60
N ILE A 359 -15.37 1.55 -28.84
CA ILE A 359 -14.16 1.62 -28.01
C ILE A 359 -14.19 2.92 -27.22
N TYR A 360 -14.14 2.81 -25.91
CA TYR A 360 -13.95 3.91 -24.99
C TYR A 360 -12.47 4.06 -24.65
N ASP A 361 -11.95 5.28 -24.69
CA ASP A 361 -10.69 5.65 -24.06
C ASP A 361 -10.99 6.36 -22.74
N MET A 362 -10.52 5.77 -21.64
CA MET A 362 -10.67 6.34 -20.30
C MET A 362 -9.58 7.39 -19.98
N GLY A 363 -8.61 7.58 -20.88
CA GLY A 363 -7.50 8.53 -20.74
C GLY A 363 -6.40 8.09 -19.77
N GLN A 364 -6.67 7.08 -18.95
CA GLN A 364 -5.79 6.57 -17.91
C GLN A 364 -5.92 5.04 -17.83
N ASN A 365 -4.80 4.33 -17.75
CA ASN A 365 -4.77 2.93 -17.30
C ASN A 365 -4.99 2.88 -15.78
N PHE A 366 -6.17 2.48 -15.34
CA PHE A 366 -6.52 2.35 -13.93
C PHE A 366 -7.03 0.94 -13.62
N VAL A 367 -7.37 0.68 -12.37
CA VAL A 367 -7.82 -0.63 -11.93
C VAL A 367 -9.12 -0.54 -11.16
N GLY A 368 -10.04 -1.44 -11.50
CA GLY A 368 -11.38 -1.53 -10.94
C GLY A 368 -12.34 -2.03 -12.01
N TRP A 369 -13.43 -1.31 -12.25
CA TRP A 369 -14.44 -1.70 -13.24
C TRP A 369 -15.15 -0.49 -13.82
N VAL A 370 -16.18 -0.72 -14.64
CA VAL A 370 -17.06 0.34 -15.13
C VAL A 370 -18.44 0.22 -14.52
N HIS A 371 -19.04 1.36 -14.22
CA HIS A 371 -20.45 1.53 -13.95
C HIS A 371 -21.17 1.81 -15.27
N LEU A 372 -22.05 0.89 -15.69
CA LEU A 372 -22.84 0.93 -16.92
C LEU A 372 -24.18 1.63 -16.69
N LYS A 373 -24.53 2.55 -17.61
CA LYS A 373 -25.87 3.11 -17.79
C LYS A 373 -26.43 2.66 -19.14
N VAL A 374 -27.58 1.99 -19.11
CA VAL A 374 -28.16 1.41 -20.32
C VAL A 374 -29.68 1.40 -20.27
N LYS A 375 -30.32 1.59 -21.43
CA LYS A 375 -31.77 1.44 -21.59
C LYS A 375 -32.05 0.63 -22.85
N GLY A 376 -32.78 -0.46 -22.72
CA GLY A 376 -33.07 -1.33 -23.86
C GLY A 376 -34.14 -2.38 -23.56
N ASN A 377 -34.32 -3.30 -24.50
CA ASN A 377 -35.29 -4.38 -24.37
C ASN A 377 -34.80 -5.44 -23.38
N LYS A 378 -35.73 -6.06 -22.66
CA LYS A 378 -35.47 -7.23 -21.83
C LYS A 378 -34.73 -8.32 -22.62
N GLY A 379 -33.71 -8.93 -22.02
CA GLY A 379 -32.89 -9.97 -22.63
C GLY A 379 -31.76 -9.45 -23.53
N THR A 380 -31.67 -8.13 -23.78
CA THR A 380 -30.51 -7.54 -24.47
C THR A 380 -29.27 -7.75 -23.62
N VAL A 381 -28.15 -8.16 -24.22
CA VAL A 381 -26.88 -8.39 -23.52
C VAL A 381 -25.87 -7.33 -23.95
N VAL A 382 -25.40 -6.54 -22.99
CA VAL A 382 -24.25 -5.64 -23.17
C VAL A 382 -23.00 -6.38 -22.70
N THR A 383 -21.99 -6.47 -23.56
CA THR A 383 -20.68 -7.05 -23.23
C THR A 383 -19.62 -5.96 -23.20
N MET A 384 -18.82 -5.94 -22.13
CA MET A 384 -17.71 -5.01 -21.92
C MET A 384 -16.41 -5.81 -21.83
N ARG A 385 -15.45 -5.56 -22.74
CA ARG A 385 -14.11 -6.14 -22.69
C ARG A 385 -13.08 -5.07 -22.37
N PHE A 386 -12.06 -5.42 -21.60
CA PHE A 386 -11.11 -4.46 -21.05
C PHE A 386 -9.69 -4.69 -21.58
N ALA A 387 -8.95 -3.62 -21.90
CA ALA A 387 -7.54 -3.73 -22.26
C ALA A 387 -6.72 -2.51 -21.82
N GLU A 388 -5.43 -2.71 -21.64
CA GLU A 388 -4.49 -1.62 -21.33
C GLU A 388 -4.13 -0.78 -22.56
N ARG A 389 -4.18 -1.39 -23.75
CA ARG A 389 -3.69 -0.83 -25.02
C ARG A 389 -4.61 -1.17 -26.18
N LEU A 390 -4.46 -0.41 -27.26
CA LEU A 390 -5.05 -0.68 -28.57
C LEU A 390 -3.97 -1.20 -29.53
N LYS A 391 -4.41 -1.91 -30.56
CA LYS A 391 -3.64 -2.23 -31.76
C LYS A 391 -3.69 -1.05 -32.74
N ASP A 392 -2.85 -1.08 -33.78
CA ASP A 392 -2.81 -0.05 -34.82
C ASP A 392 -4.15 0.12 -35.56
N ASP A 393 -4.96 -0.94 -35.64
CA ASP A 393 -6.32 -0.92 -36.21
C ASP A 393 -7.40 -0.42 -35.24
N SER A 394 -7.00 0.14 -34.09
CA SER A 394 -7.87 0.62 -33.01
C SER A 394 -8.70 -0.45 -32.28
N THR A 395 -8.47 -1.74 -32.53
CA THR A 395 -9.06 -2.83 -31.73
C THR A 395 -8.27 -3.04 -30.42
N LEU A 396 -8.87 -3.74 -29.44
CA LEU A 396 -8.18 -4.03 -28.19
C LEU A 396 -6.93 -4.92 -28.40
N TYR A 397 -5.82 -4.58 -27.74
CA TYR A 397 -4.66 -5.46 -27.61
C TYR A 397 -4.86 -6.40 -26.41
N MET A 398 -5.04 -7.69 -26.69
CA MET A 398 -5.49 -8.69 -25.70
C MET A 398 -4.43 -9.74 -25.38
N GLU A 399 -3.38 -9.82 -26.20
CA GLU A 399 -2.39 -10.89 -26.16
C GLU A 399 -1.64 -10.94 -24.82
N ASN A 400 -1.36 -9.79 -24.20
CA ASN A 400 -0.68 -9.71 -22.90
C ASN A 400 -1.54 -10.10 -21.69
N LEU A 401 -2.84 -10.29 -21.88
CA LEU A 401 -3.77 -10.72 -20.83
C LEU A 401 -3.75 -12.25 -20.66
N ARG A 402 -3.06 -12.96 -21.57
CA ARG A 402 -2.89 -14.42 -21.59
C ARG A 402 -4.23 -15.14 -21.56
N SER A 403 -4.54 -15.93 -20.54
CA SER A 403 -5.83 -16.62 -20.46
C SER A 403 -6.94 -15.78 -19.81
N ALA A 404 -6.64 -14.60 -19.23
CA ALA A 404 -7.66 -13.77 -18.59
C ALA A 404 -8.65 -13.24 -19.64
N LYS A 405 -9.94 -13.52 -19.47
CA LYS A 405 -10.95 -13.05 -20.43
C LYS A 405 -11.30 -11.58 -20.26
N VAL A 406 -11.16 -11.04 -19.04
CA VAL A 406 -11.46 -9.64 -18.69
C VAL A 406 -12.72 -9.12 -19.37
N THR A 407 -13.84 -9.82 -19.15
CA THR A 407 -15.10 -9.56 -19.85
C THR A 407 -16.26 -9.56 -18.87
N ASP A 408 -16.96 -8.44 -18.82
CA ASP A 408 -18.20 -8.28 -18.07
C ASP A 408 -19.41 -8.35 -19.00
N LYS A 409 -20.49 -8.96 -18.52
CA LYS A 409 -21.74 -9.12 -19.28
C LYS A 409 -22.94 -8.75 -18.44
N TYR A 410 -23.82 -7.92 -19.01
CA TYR A 410 -25.06 -7.49 -18.38
C TYR A 410 -26.26 -7.80 -19.29
N THR A 411 -27.16 -8.66 -18.83
CA THR A 411 -28.45 -8.92 -19.49
C THR A 411 -29.53 -8.04 -18.88
N LEU A 412 -30.18 -7.22 -19.70
CA LEU A 412 -31.17 -6.22 -19.28
C LEU A 412 -32.50 -6.85 -18.86
N LYS A 413 -33.18 -6.23 -17.88
CA LYS A 413 -34.55 -6.58 -17.47
C LYS A 413 -35.64 -5.80 -18.21
N GLY A 414 -35.28 -4.69 -18.86
CA GLY A 414 -36.14 -3.90 -19.75
C GLY A 414 -37.11 -2.94 -19.03
N THR A 415 -36.77 -2.47 -17.82
CA THR A 415 -37.70 -1.68 -16.97
C THR A 415 -37.43 -0.17 -16.97
N GLY A 416 -36.61 0.34 -17.89
CA GLY A 416 -36.22 1.75 -17.94
C GLY A 416 -34.72 1.90 -18.17
N GLU A 417 -34.14 2.98 -17.64
CA GLU A 417 -32.69 3.09 -17.52
C GLU A 417 -32.22 2.20 -16.36
N GLU A 418 -31.26 1.34 -16.66
CA GLU A 418 -30.65 0.38 -15.76
C GLU A 418 -29.22 0.84 -15.45
N ASN A 419 -28.86 0.74 -14.16
CA ASN A 419 -27.54 1.09 -13.64
C ASN A 419 -26.92 -0.18 -13.06
N TRP A 420 -25.73 -0.54 -13.52
CA TRP A 420 -25.06 -1.76 -13.12
C TRP A 420 -23.56 -1.57 -13.00
N GLU A 421 -22.97 -2.20 -11.97
CA GLU A 421 -21.54 -2.39 -11.84
C GLU A 421 -21.29 -3.77 -11.22
N PRO A 422 -20.17 -4.44 -11.57
CA PRO A 422 -19.85 -5.74 -11.00
C PRO A 422 -19.49 -5.63 -9.51
N ARG A 423 -19.54 -6.77 -8.80
CA ARG A 423 -19.33 -6.81 -7.34
C ARG A 423 -18.11 -7.61 -6.92
N PHE A 424 -17.77 -8.66 -7.68
CA PHE A 424 -16.80 -9.67 -7.27
C PHE A 424 -15.70 -9.93 -8.31
N THR A 425 -15.35 -8.89 -9.08
CA THR A 425 -14.22 -8.91 -10.02
C THR A 425 -13.58 -7.52 -10.11
N TYR A 426 -12.45 -7.42 -10.80
CA TYR A 426 -11.82 -6.17 -11.22
C TYR A 426 -10.92 -6.42 -12.43
N HIS A 427 -10.58 -5.35 -13.15
CA HIS A 427 -9.75 -5.35 -14.34
C HIS A 427 -8.73 -4.22 -14.26
N GLY A 428 -7.56 -4.38 -14.86
CA GLY A 428 -6.61 -3.28 -15.15
C GLY A 428 -6.72 -2.86 -16.60
N PHE A 429 -7.10 -1.61 -16.86
CA PHE A 429 -7.43 -1.17 -18.22
C PHE A 429 -7.39 0.35 -18.39
N ARG A 430 -7.21 0.75 -19.65
CA ARG A 430 -7.48 2.11 -20.15
C ARG A 430 -8.62 2.12 -21.15
N TYR A 431 -8.79 1.04 -21.91
CA TYR A 431 -9.75 0.95 -22.99
C TYR A 431 -10.85 -0.06 -22.69
N VAL A 432 -12.07 0.27 -23.09
CA VAL A 432 -13.25 -0.59 -22.92
C VAL A 432 -13.93 -0.77 -24.27
N GLU A 433 -14.04 -2.00 -24.74
CA GLU A 433 -14.91 -2.32 -25.87
C GLU A 433 -16.31 -2.65 -25.36
N VAL A 434 -17.31 -1.94 -25.87
CA VAL A 434 -18.73 -2.15 -25.58
C VAL A 434 -19.43 -2.67 -26.83
N THR A 435 -20.04 -3.84 -26.72
CA THR A 435 -20.84 -4.47 -27.79
C THR A 435 -22.22 -4.85 -27.28
N GLY A 436 -23.20 -4.92 -28.19
CA GLY A 436 -24.59 -5.24 -27.84
C GLY A 436 -25.33 -4.11 -27.12
N TYR A 437 -24.75 -2.91 -27.05
CA TYR A 437 -25.43 -1.74 -26.51
C TYR A 437 -26.66 -1.38 -27.36
N PRO A 438 -27.83 -1.14 -26.75
CA PRO A 438 -29.04 -0.74 -27.48
C PRO A 438 -28.90 0.68 -28.04
N GLY A 439 -28.59 0.79 -29.33
CA GLY A 439 -28.35 2.06 -30.00
C GLY A 439 -26.88 2.48 -29.91
N LYS A 440 -26.62 3.80 -29.96
CA LYS A 440 -25.27 4.36 -29.87
C LYS A 440 -25.05 4.91 -28.46
N PRO A 441 -24.09 4.38 -27.69
CA PRO A 441 -23.81 4.89 -26.37
C PRO A 441 -23.00 6.20 -26.46
N ASP A 442 -23.18 7.07 -25.46
CA ASP A 442 -22.38 8.30 -25.30
C ASP A 442 -21.29 8.12 -24.23
N LEU A 443 -20.49 9.17 -23.98
CA LEU A 443 -19.41 9.12 -22.97
C LEU A 443 -19.91 8.79 -21.55
N SER A 444 -21.17 9.08 -21.24
CA SER A 444 -21.76 8.86 -19.92
C SER A 444 -22.35 7.46 -19.74
N ALA A 445 -22.42 6.67 -20.81
CA ALA A 445 -22.90 5.28 -20.78
C ALA A 445 -22.01 4.39 -19.90
N ILE A 446 -20.73 4.72 -19.74
CA ILE A 446 -19.85 4.07 -18.78
C ILE A 446 -19.08 5.10 -17.96
N GLU A 447 -18.78 4.75 -16.72
CA GLU A 447 -17.93 5.53 -15.82
C GLU A 447 -17.00 4.59 -15.06
N GLY A 448 -15.69 4.85 -15.10
CA GLY A 448 -14.68 4.02 -14.43
C GLY A 448 -14.73 4.19 -12.92
N ARG A 449 -14.70 3.09 -12.19
CA ARG A 449 -14.57 3.03 -10.72
C ARG A 449 -13.15 2.58 -10.38
N VAL A 450 -12.38 3.44 -9.73
CA VAL A 450 -11.00 3.12 -9.31
C VAL A 450 -11.04 2.43 -7.95
N VAL A 451 -10.49 1.22 -7.87
CA VAL A 451 -10.65 0.33 -6.71
C VAL A 451 -9.29 -0.14 -6.18
N TYR A 452 -9.04 0.17 -4.91
CA TYR A 452 -7.88 -0.27 -4.14
C TYR A 452 -8.14 -0.08 -2.64
N ASP A 453 -7.21 -0.54 -1.79
CA ASP A 453 -7.24 -0.35 -0.34
C ASP A 453 -7.42 1.14 0.03
N GLU A 454 -8.28 1.42 1.02
CA GLU A 454 -8.45 2.76 1.57
C GLU A 454 -7.17 3.22 2.26
N MET A 455 -6.49 4.16 1.62
CA MET A 455 -5.25 4.77 2.09
C MET A 455 -5.21 6.25 1.76
N GLU A 456 -4.62 7.02 2.67
CA GLU A 456 -4.34 8.44 2.47
C GLU A 456 -3.17 8.60 1.50
N THR A 457 -3.23 9.64 0.66
CA THR A 457 -2.05 10.08 -0.11
C THR A 457 -1.09 10.77 0.86
N SER A 458 0.08 10.17 1.10
CA SER A 458 1.06 10.63 2.09
C SER A 458 2.07 11.61 1.50
N GLY A 459 2.11 11.81 0.18
CA GLY A 459 3.06 12.75 -0.40
C GLY A 459 2.60 13.49 -1.65
N GLN A 460 3.26 14.62 -1.85
CA GLN A 460 3.09 15.52 -2.99
C GLN A 460 4.47 15.76 -3.59
N PHE A 461 4.57 15.67 -4.92
CA PHE A 461 5.84 15.86 -5.61
C PHE A 461 5.61 16.54 -6.96
N GLU A 462 6.34 17.62 -7.21
CA GLU A 462 6.35 18.36 -8.46
C GLU A 462 7.73 18.96 -8.68
N THR A 463 8.21 18.98 -9.92
CA THR A 463 9.49 19.59 -10.31
C THR A 463 9.32 20.53 -11.49
N SER A 464 10.38 21.28 -11.83
CA SER A 464 10.42 22.03 -13.09
C SER A 464 10.67 21.16 -14.34
N ASN A 465 10.82 19.85 -14.19
CA ASN A 465 11.05 18.92 -15.30
C ASN A 465 9.80 18.06 -15.56
N GLU A 466 9.17 18.27 -16.72
CA GLU A 466 7.92 17.60 -17.08
C GLU A 466 8.05 16.09 -17.25
N VAL A 467 9.24 15.57 -17.61
CA VAL A 467 9.46 14.13 -17.73
C VAL A 467 9.36 13.48 -16.35
N ILE A 468 10.02 14.07 -15.34
CA ILE A 468 9.93 13.60 -13.96
C ILE A 468 8.48 13.66 -13.46
N ASN A 469 7.77 14.76 -13.73
CA ASN A 469 6.38 14.92 -13.29
C ASN A 469 5.46 13.86 -13.91
N ARG A 470 5.63 13.56 -15.20
CA ARG A 470 4.90 12.49 -15.91
C ARG A 470 5.23 11.11 -15.34
N ILE A 471 6.50 10.81 -15.08
CA ILE A 471 6.92 9.54 -14.49
C ILE A 471 6.33 9.38 -13.07
N TYR A 472 6.36 10.44 -12.26
CA TYR A 472 5.75 10.42 -10.93
C TYR A 472 4.24 10.18 -10.99
N ASN A 473 3.52 10.81 -11.92
CA ASN A 473 2.10 10.54 -12.14
C ASN A 473 1.84 9.10 -12.58
N ASN A 474 2.69 8.54 -13.47
CA ASN A 474 2.60 7.15 -13.88
C ASN A 474 2.85 6.18 -12.71
N ALA A 475 3.82 6.50 -11.84
CA ALA A 475 4.08 5.77 -10.61
C ALA A 475 2.87 5.83 -9.67
N TYR A 476 2.28 7.01 -9.43
CA TYR A 476 1.10 7.20 -8.61
C TYR A 476 -0.05 6.27 -9.03
N TRP A 477 -0.37 6.25 -10.33
CA TRP A 477 -1.42 5.38 -10.87
C TRP A 477 -1.05 3.90 -10.83
N GLY A 478 0.20 3.54 -11.13
CA GLY A 478 0.66 2.16 -11.09
C GLY A 478 0.64 1.57 -9.68
N ILE A 479 1.05 2.35 -8.68
CA ILE A 479 1.15 1.93 -7.28
C ILE A 479 -0.24 1.69 -6.69
N ARG A 480 -1.15 2.68 -6.73
CA ARG A 480 -2.55 2.48 -6.29
C ARG A 480 -3.24 1.40 -7.12
N GLY A 481 -2.84 1.31 -8.40
CA GLY A 481 -3.25 0.28 -9.34
C GLY A 481 -2.75 -1.12 -8.99
N ASN A 482 -1.99 -1.36 -7.92
CA ASN A 482 -1.50 -2.68 -7.54
C ASN A 482 -1.78 -3.07 -6.08
N TYR A 483 -2.74 -2.44 -5.41
CA TYR A 483 -3.13 -2.77 -4.02
C TYR A 483 -4.55 -3.35 -3.92
N ARG A 484 -4.68 -4.61 -3.45
CA ARG A 484 -5.95 -5.28 -3.10
C ARG A 484 -5.80 -6.16 -1.86
N GLY A 485 -5.49 -5.55 -0.73
CA GLY A 485 -5.15 -6.22 0.52
C GLY A 485 -3.82 -6.96 0.48
N MET A 486 -3.11 -6.91 -0.64
CA MET A 486 -1.73 -7.33 -0.87
C MET A 486 -1.21 -6.55 -2.09
N PRO A 487 0.12 -6.35 -2.21
CA PRO A 487 0.69 -5.68 -3.36
C PRO A 487 0.85 -6.67 -4.54
N THR A 488 0.08 -6.51 -5.61
CA THR A 488 0.15 -7.36 -6.81
C THR A 488 1.30 -6.96 -7.74
N ASP A 489 1.83 -7.91 -8.52
CA ASP A 489 2.75 -7.64 -9.63
C ASP A 489 2.08 -6.76 -10.69
N CYS A 490 0.91 -7.21 -11.14
CA CYS A 490 0.11 -6.54 -12.14
C CYS A 490 -1.40 -6.78 -11.89
N PRO A 491 -2.30 -5.92 -12.41
CA PRO A 491 -3.72 -6.00 -12.09
C PRO A 491 -4.64 -6.60 -13.16
N GLN A 492 -4.14 -6.94 -14.35
CA GLN A 492 -4.94 -7.20 -15.55
C GLN A 492 -4.94 -8.66 -16.01
N ARG A 493 -3.78 -9.32 -16.06
CA ARG A 493 -3.66 -10.69 -16.60
C ARG A 493 -4.04 -11.74 -15.55
N ASP A 494 -3.95 -13.01 -15.94
CA ASP A 494 -4.20 -14.19 -15.10
C ASP A 494 -3.06 -14.49 -14.11
N GLU A 495 -2.68 -13.49 -13.30
CA GLU A 495 -1.59 -13.54 -12.32
C GLU A 495 -1.99 -12.84 -11.02
N ARG A 496 -1.72 -11.53 -10.94
CA ARG A 496 -2.15 -10.66 -9.85
C ARG A 496 -1.67 -11.19 -8.49
N MET A 497 -0.44 -11.67 -8.43
CA MET A 497 0.11 -12.33 -7.24
C MET A 497 0.94 -11.36 -6.42
N GLY A 498 0.99 -11.60 -5.11
CA GLY A 498 1.89 -10.89 -4.21
C GLY A 498 3.34 -11.36 -4.38
N TRP A 499 3.96 -11.06 -5.51
CA TRP A 499 5.36 -11.40 -5.78
C TRP A 499 6.29 -10.63 -4.85
N LEU A 500 7.12 -11.36 -4.11
CA LEU A 500 7.92 -10.78 -3.04
C LEU A 500 9.03 -9.86 -3.58
N GLY A 501 9.70 -10.26 -4.67
CA GLY A 501 10.79 -9.48 -5.27
C GLY A 501 10.33 -8.11 -5.78
N ASP A 502 9.10 -8.01 -6.26
CA ASP A 502 8.54 -6.76 -6.78
C ASP A 502 8.42 -5.65 -5.73
N ARG A 503 8.52 -5.98 -4.44
CA ARG A 503 8.27 -5.08 -3.31
C ARG A 503 9.33 -5.16 -2.21
N ALA A 504 10.60 -5.22 -2.58
CA ALA A 504 11.70 -4.92 -1.66
C ALA A 504 11.82 -3.40 -1.42
N THR A 505 12.87 -2.72 -1.90
CA THR A 505 13.01 -1.26 -1.73
C THR A 505 11.89 -0.45 -2.40
N GLY A 506 11.21 -1.00 -3.42
CA GLY A 506 10.04 -0.36 -4.03
C GLY A 506 8.95 0.01 -3.00
N ALA A 507 8.76 -0.80 -1.95
CA ALA A 507 7.81 -0.51 -0.87
C ALA A 507 8.13 0.81 -0.13
N GLN A 508 9.42 1.17 -0.02
CA GLN A 508 9.85 2.44 0.56
C GLN A 508 9.44 3.62 -0.31
N GLY A 509 9.68 3.53 -1.63
CA GLY A 509 9.25 4.53 -2.58
C GLY A 509 7.73 4.73 -2.54
N GLU A 510 6.98 3.63 -2.46
CA GLU A 510 5.53 3.65 -2.36
C GLU A 510 5.01 4.32 -1.08
N SER A 511 5.75 4.21 0.03
CA SER A 511 5.37 4.83 1.32
C SER A 511 5.41 6.36 1.32
N PHE A 512 6.16 6.96 0.40
CA PHE A 512 6.12 8.40 0.15
C PHE A 512 4.88 8.83 -0.63
N VAL A 513 4.24 7.92 -1.38
CA VAL A 513 3.07 8.23 -2.21
C VAL A 513 1.78 8.00 -1.42
N PHE A 514 1.69 6.86 -0.73
CA PHE A 514 0.51 6.48 0.06
C PHE A 514 0.88 6.01 1.46
N ASN A 515 -0.01 6.24 2.42
CA ASN A 515 0.08 5.63 3.74
C ASN A 515 -0.25 4.12 3.64
N ASN A 516 0.77 3.34 3.31
CA ASN A 516 0.70 1.90 3.06
C ASN A 516 1.09 1.05 4.28
N HIS A 517 1.22 1.65 5.46
CA HIS A 517 1.59 0.97 6.72
C HIS A 517 0.73 -0.27 6.96
N GLY A 518 -0.59 -0.10 6.99
CA GLY A 518 -1.52 -1.20 7.32
C GLY A 518 -1.46 -2.35 6.32
N LEU A 519 -1.30 -2.05 5.02
CA LEU A 519 -1.20 -3.05 3.96
C LEU A 519 0.07 -3.90 4.14
N TYR A 520 1.22 -3.26 4.36
CA TYR A 520 2.49 -3.97 4.52
C TYR A 520 2.60 -4.70 5.85
N ALA A 521 2.14 -4.12 6.95
CA ALA A 521 2.10 -4.80 8.25
C ALA A 521 1.25 -6.08 8.17
N LYS A 522 0.12 -6.01 7.47
CA LYS A 522 -0.72 -7.18 7.17
C LYS A 522 0.00 -8.19 6.28
N TRP A 523 0.69 -7.73 5.23
CA TRP A 523 1.33 -8.62 4.27
C TRP A 523 2.50 -9.42 4.86
N LEU A 524 3.23 -8.85 5.83
CA LEU A 524 4.24 -9.60 6.59
C LEU A 524 3.62 -10.84 7.30
N GLN A 525 2.38 -10.74 7.79
CA GLN A 525 1.66 -11.90 8.32
C GLN A 525 1.32 -12.91 7.23
N ASP A 526 0.97 -12.48 6.01
CA ASP A 526 0.72 -13.41 4.90
C ASP A 526 2.00 -14.17 4.52
N ILE A 527 3.16 -13.50 4.54
CA ILE A 527 4.46 -14.12 4.27
C ILE A 527 4.77 -15.18 5.34
N GLU A 528 4.52 -14.88 6.62
CA GLU A 528 4.66 -15.85 7.70
C GLU A 528 3.70 -17.03 7.55
N ASP A 529 2.42 -16.77 7.29
CA ASP A 529 1.38 -17.80 7.12
C ASP A 529 1.72 -18.73 5.93
N ALA A 530 2.39 -18.18 4.92
CA ALA A 530 2.88 -18.89 3.74
C ALA A 530 4.22 -19.63 3.96
N GLN A 531 4.96 -19.39 5.04
CA GLN A 531 6.20 -20.10 5.35
C GLN A 531 5.90 -21.59 5.65
N ASN A 532 6.63 -22.49 5.00
CA ASN A 532 6.41 -23.92 5.20
C ASN A 532 7.05 -24.43 6.52
N PRO A 533 6.71 -25.66 6.96
CA PRO A 533 7.27 -26.23 8.19
C PRO A 533 8.80 -26.31 8.23
N GLU A 534 9.47 -26.47 7.09
CA GLU A 534 10.93 -26.50 6.97
C GLU A 534 11.57 -25.11 7.11
N GLY A 535 10.82 -24.03 6.89
CA GLY A 535 11.28 -22.65 6.96
C GLY A 535 11.49 -21.97 5.61
N SER A 536 11.22 -22.64 4.49
CA SER A 536 11.21 -22.02 3.17
C SER A 536 10.04 -21.05 3.04
N ILE A 537 10.30 -19.92 2.40
CA ILE A 537 9.31 -18.89 2.06
C ILE A 537 9.10 -18.93 0.54
N PRO A 538 7.85 -18.90 0.05
CA PRO A 538 7.56 -18.91 -1.37
C PRO A 538 7.95 -17.60 -2.07
N ASP A 539 7.94 -17.60 -3.39
CA ASP A 539 8.20 -16.38 -4.18
C ASP A 539 6.99 -15.44 -4.23
N VAL A 540 5.80 -15.93 -3.86
CA VAL A 540 4.55 -15.17 -3.77
C VAL A 540 3.82 -15.45 -2.45
N ALA A 541 3.26 -14.41 -1.84
CA ALA A 541 2.45 -14.53 -0.63
C ALA A 541 1.15 -13.72 -0.74
N PRO A 542 -0.03 -14.29 -0.41
CA PRO A 542 -0.30 -15.69 -0.04
C PRO A 542 0.03 -16.72 -1.13
N THR A 543 0.05 -18.02 -0.79
CA THR A 543 0.44 -19.11 -1.73
C THR A 543 -0.68 -19.56 -2.66
N TYR A 544 -1.37 -18.58 -3.25
CA TYR A 544 -2.31 -18.83 -4.34
C TYR A 544 -1.62 -19.49 -5.51
N TRP A 545 -0.37 -19.11 -5.79
CA TRP A 545 0.56 -19.93 -6.55
C TRP A 545 1.59 -20.58 -5.65
N LYS A 546 1.70 -21.91 -5.69
CA LYS A 546 2.65 -22.67 -4.87
C LYS A 546 4.05 -22.71 -5.50
N ILE A 547 4.80 -21.62 -5.36
CA ILE A 547 6.15 -21.49 -5.94
C ILE A 547 7.17 -21.32 -4.82
N TYR A 548 7.97 -22.36 -4.59
CA TYR A 548 9.06 -22.35 -3.62
C TYR A 548 10.37 -22.61 -4.37
N SER A 549 10.97 -21.54 -4.89
CA SER A 549 12.23 -21.66 -5.63
C SER A 549 13.47 -21.58 -4.71
N ASP A 550 13.25 -21.34 -3.41
CA ASP A 550 14.25 -20.97 -2.42
C ASP A 550 15.13 -19.82 -2.91
N ASN A 551 14.50 -18.75 -3.39
CA ASN A 551 15.20 -17.55 -3.82
C ASN A 551 15.68 -16.71 -2.60
N MET A 552 16.71 -15.88 -2.77
CA MET A 552 17.12 -14.93 -1.73
C MET A 552 16.54 -13.54 -1.95
N THR A 553 16.64 -13.03 -3.17
CA THR A 553 16.23 -11.66 -3.51
C THR A 553 14.72 -11.45 -3.33
N TRP A 554 13.88 -12.46 -3.61
CA TRP A 554 12.42 -12.34 -3.48
C TRP A 554 11.97 -12.38 -2.02
N PRO A 555 12.13 -13.50 -1.28
CA PRO A 555 11.77 -13.53 0.15
C PRO A 555 12.51 -12.52 1.04
N GLY A 556 13.65 -11.96 0.59
CA GLY A 556 14.34 -10.86 1.27
C GLY A 556 13.46 -9.62 1.50
N ALA A 557 12.37 -9.45 0.72
CA ALA A 557 11.36 -8.43 0.97
C ALA A 557 10.74 -8.53 2.37
N TYR A 558 10.68 -9.73 2.97
CA TYR A 558 10.12 -9.95 4.30
C TYR A 558 10.84 -9.12 5.38
N LEU A 559 12.17 -9.14 5.38
CA LEU A 559 12.98 -8.37 6.32
C LEU A 559 13.08 -6.89 5.90
N THR A 560 13.15 -6.64 4.59
CA THR A 560 13.26 -5.27 4.04
C THR A 560 12.02 -4.44 4.38
N ILE A 561 10.82 -4.99 4.23
CA ILE A 561 9.57 -4.33 4.58
C ILE A 561 9.40 -4.19 6.09
N ALA A 562 9.81 -5.20 6.87
CA ALA A 562 9.81 -5.06 8.33
C ALA A 562 10.69 -3.88 8.79
N ASN A 563 11.85 -3.69 8.16
CA ASN A 563 12.70 -2.54 8.41
C ASN A 563 12.06 -1.23 7.93
N LEU A 564 11.41 -1.22 6.75
CA LEU A 564 10.67 -0.06 6.25
C LEU A 564 9.61 0.41 7.25
N LEU A 565 8.82 -0.51 7.81
CA LEU A 565 7.76 -0.16 8.76
C LEU A 565 8.32 0.53 10.01
N TYR A 566 9.51 0.09 10.44
CA TYR A 566 10.24 0.72 11.54
C TYR A 566 10.82 2.08 11.15
N GLU A 567 11.60 2.16 10.07
CA GLU A 567 12.28 3.40 9.66
C GLU A 567 11.30 4.50 9.25
N GLN A 568 10.25 4.17 8.52
CA GLN A 568 9.29 5.15 7.98
C GLN A 568 8.21 5.55 8.98
N TYR A 569 7.71 4.60 9.80
CA TYR A 569 6.56 4.80 10.68
C TYR A 569 6.86 4.65 12.18
N GLY A 570 8.06 4.20 12.55
CA GLY A 570 8.43 3.93 13.94
C GLY A 570 7.72 2.71 14.51
N ASP A 571 7.21 1.82 13.65
CA ASP A 571 6.51 0.62 14.06
C ASP A 571 7.49 -0.55 14.21
N ASP A 572 7.79 -0.91 15.46
CA ASP A 572 8.65 -2.04 15.80
C ASP A 572 7.90 -3.36 15.97
N GLN A 573 6.57 -3.35 15.97
CA GLN A 573 5.75 -4.53 16.24
C GLN A 573 5.93 -5.63 15.19
N PRO A 574 5.93 -5.36 13.87
CA PRO A 574 6.16 -6.39 12.87
C PRO A 574 7.51 -7.10 13.05
N ILE A 575 8.57 -6.36 13.39
CA ILE A 575 9.88 -6.95 13.69
C ILE A 575 9.78 -7.90 14.88
N ARG A 576 9.15 -7.48 15.98
CA ARG A 576 8.97 -8.30 17.19
C ARG A 576 8.17 -9.56 16.92
N GLN A 577 7.06 -9.42 16.20
CA GLN A 577 6.12 -10.50 15.92
C GLN A 577 6.75 -11.58 15.03
N HIS A 578 7.46 -11.16 13.98
CA HIS A 578 7.92 -12.05 12.92
C HIS A 578 9.39 -12.48 13.07
N TYR A 579 10.12 -11.98 14.07
CA TYR A 579 11.55 -12.28 14.28
C TYR A 579 11.88 -13.77 14.21
N ALA A 580 11.09 -14.62 14.89
CA ALA A 580 11.32 -16.06 14.91
C ALA A 580 11.17 -16.71 13.53
N SER A 581 10.15 -16.29 12.75
CA SER A 581 9.91 -16.75 11.38
C SER A 581 11.02 -16.30 10.42
N MET A 582 11.45 -15.04 10.52
CA MET A 582 12.57 -14.50 9.74
C MET A 582 13.88 -15.26 10.03
N LYS A 583 14.19 -15.49 11.32
CA LYS A 583 15.36 -16.27 11.74
C LYS A 583 15.29 -17.72 11.22
N LYS A 584 14.11 -18.33 11.23
CA LYS A 584 13.88 -19.68 10.71
C LYS A 584 14.21 -19.76 9.21
N TRP A 585 13.77 -18.80 8.41
CA TRP A 585 14.09 -18.73 6.97
C TRP A 585 15.59 -18.53 6.72
N MET A 586 16.22 -17.60 7.44
CA MET A 586 17.67 -17.38 7.34
C MET A 586 18.49 -18.62 7.71
N THR A 587 18.01 -19.40 8.68
CA THR A 587 18.61 -20.68 9.09
C THR A 587 18.42 -21.75 8.02
N TYR A 588 17.22 -21.83 7.45
CA TYR A 588 16.90 -22.74 6.36
C TYR A 588 17.81 -22.51 5.14
N MET A 589 17.91 -21.26 4.69
CA MET A 589 18.73 -20.89 3.52
C MET A 589 20.20 -21.22 3.76
N LYS A 590 20.73 -20.89 4.94
CA LYS A 590 22.10 -21.23 5.34
C LYS A 590 22.36 -22.72 5.25
N ASN A 591 21.55 -23.53 5.95
CA ASN A 591 21.79 -24.96 6.10
C ASN A 591 21.72 -25.70 4.76
N LYS A 592 20.90 -25.21 3.82
CA LYS A 592 20.68 -25.88 2.54
C LYS A 592 21.67 -25.44 1.45
N TYR A 593 22.08 -24.16 1.45
CA TYR A 593 22.74 -23.55 0.30
C TYR A 593 24.09 -22.88 0.59
N MET A 594 24.50 -22.75 1.85
CA MET A 594 25.79 -22.14 2.18
C MET A 594 26.94 -23.14 2.01
N LYS A 595 27.98 -22.73 1.28
CA LYS A 595 29.23 -23.48 1.11
C LYS A 595 30.39 -22.51 1.20
N ASP A 596 31.36 -22.79 2.07
CA ASP A 596 32.54 -21.94 2.27
C ASP A 596 32.18 -20.46 2.51
N ASP A 597 31.16 -20.23 3.35
CA ASP A 597 30.58 -18.91 3.66
C ASP A 597 30.03 -18.13 2.44
N ILE A 598 29.75 -18.82 1.33
CA ILE A 598 29.04 -18.30 0.16
C ILE A 598 27.64 -18.90 0.10
N LEU A 599 26.61 -18.06 0.03
CA LEU A 599 25.26 -18.53 -0.21
C LEU A 599 25.02 -18.70 -1.72
N THR A 600 25.00 -19.96 -2.16
CA THR A 600 25.08 -20.31 -3.59
C THR A 600 23.76 -20.22 -4.36
N LYS A 601 22.68 -19.74 -3.73
CA LYS A 601 21.32 -19.85 -4.25
C LYS A 601 20.64 -18.50 -4.39
N ASP A 602 20.33 -18.17 -5.64
CA ASP A 602 19.39 -17.15 -6.11
C ASP A 602 18.91 -17.62 -7.50
N THR A 603 17.62 -17.47 -7.80
CA THR A 603 16.95 -18.12 -8.94
C THR A 603 16.65 -17.14 -10.08
N TYR A 604 16.11 -15.97 -9.78
CA TYR A 604 15.63 -15.03 -10.81
C TYR A 604 16.72 -14.05 -11.25
N GLY A 605 17.70 -13.75 -10.40
CA GLY A 605 18.74 -12.78 -10.67
C GLY A 605 18.23 -11.35 -10.75
N ASP A 606 18.99 -10.48 -11.43
CA ASP A 606 18.57 -9.12 -11.70
C ASP A 606 17.52 -9.09 -12.82
N TRP A 607 16.27 -9.31 -12.45
CA TRP A 607 15.16 -9.57 -13.39
C TRP A 607 14.86 -8.37 -14.28
N CYS A 608 14.55 -8.61 -15.55
CA CYS A 608 14.24 -7.55 -16.53
C CYS A 608 15.33 -6.46 -16.67
N VAL A 609 16.62 -6.82 -16.54
CA VAL A 609 17.71 -5.96 -17.06
C VAL A 609 17.41 -5.65 -18.53
N PRO A 610 17.52 -4.37 -18.96
CA PRO A 610 17.25 -4.00 -20.34
C PRO A 610 18.00 -4.91 -21.33
N PRO A 611 17.28 -5.62 -22.21
CA PRO A 611 17.91 -6.49 -23.18
C PRO A 611 18.66 -5.69 -24.24
N GLU A 612 19.57 -6.37 -24.92
CA GLU A 612 20.31 -5.87 -26.08
C GLU A 612 19.42 -5.57 -27.29
N SER A 613 18.21 -6.14 -27.34
CA SER A 613 17.23 -5.97 -28.41
C SER A 613 15.81 -5.76 -27.84
N PRO A 614 15.01 -4.82 -28.38
CA PRO A 614 13.68 -4.48 -27.86
C PRO A 614 12.59 -5.54 -28.13
N GLU A 615 12.91 -6.64 -28.82
CA GLU A 615 12.00 -7.78 -29.02
C GLU A 615 12.16 -8.85 -27.92
N LEU A 616 13.26 -8.80 -27.16
CA LEU A 616 13.53 -9.78 -26.12
C LEU A 616 12.82 -9.42 -24.80
N ILE A 617 12.37 -10.43 -24.07
CA ILE A 617 11.94 -10.27 -22.67
C ILE A 617 13.16 -10.18 -21.73
N HIS A 618 14.15 -11.05 -21.98
CA HIS A 618 15.35 -11.15 -21.16
C HIS A 618 16.61 -11.04 -22.02
N SER A 619 17.58 -10.29 -21.51
CA SER A 619 18.94 -10.25 -22.07
C SER A 619 19.48 -11.67 -22.27
N GLN A 620 20.11 -11.93 -23.40
CA GLN A 620 20.87 -13.17 -23.61
C GLN A 620 22.37 -12.97 -23.39
N ASP A 621 22.84 -11.74 -23.27
CA ASP A 621 24.22 -11.38 -22.99
C ASP A 621 24.64 -11.75 -21.54
N PRO A 622 25.57 -12.71 -21.35
CA PRO A 622 26.07 -13.08 -20.03
C PRO A 622 26.76 -11.93 -19.29
N ALA A 623 27.28 -10.92 -20.00
CA ALA A 623 27.91 -9.75 -19.39
C ALA A 623 26.90 -8.81 -18.71
N ARG A 624 25.59 -8.99 -18.97
CA ARG A 624 24.49 -8.26 -18.32
C ARG A 624 23.87 -9.03 -17.15
N LYS A 625 24.13 -10.33 -17.03
CA LYS A 625 23.51 -11.21 -16.03
C LYS A 625 24.38 -11.28 -14.78
N THR A 626 23.95 -10.66 -13.68
CA THR A 626 24.64 -10.80 -12.40
C THR A 626 24.54 -12.24 -11.89
N ALA A 627 25.66 -12.79 -11.39
CA ALA A 627 25.71 -14.17 -10.94
C ALA A 627 24.81 -14.43 -9.71
N GLY A 628 24.09 -15.55 -9.70
CA GLY A 628 23.15 -15.88 -8.63
C GLY A 628 23.83 -16.12 -7.28
N ASP A 629 25.03 -16.72 -7.26
CA ASP A 629 25.80 -16.91 -6.02
C ASP A 629 26.37 -15.59 -5.46
N PHE A 630 26.64 -14.61 -6.33
CA PHE A 630 26.92 -13.24 -5.90
C PHE A 630 25.70 -12.63 -5.22
N LEU A 631 24.53 -12.64 -5.87
CA LEU A 631 23.29 -12.03 -5.35
C LEU A 631 22.85 -12.69 -4.05
N GLY A 632 22.80 -14.03 -4.03
CA GLY A 632 22.44 -14.81 -2.85
C GLY A 632 23.32 -14.47 -1.66
N THR A 633 24.64 -14.34 -1.87
CA THR A 633 25.57 -14.01 -0.78
C THR A 633 25.47 -12.56 -0.33
N ALA A 634 25.37 -11.60 -1.26
CA ALA A 634 25.22 -10.18 -0.94
C ALA A 634 23.92 -9.92 -0.17
N PHE A 635 22.80 -10.49 -0.61
CA PHE A 635 21.52 -10.36 0.09
C PHE A 635 21.55 -11.05 1.45
N TYR A 636 22.13 -12.26 1.55
CA TYR A 636 22.23 -12.93 2.85
C TYR A 636 23.05 -12.12 3.85
N TYR A 637 24.15 -11.51 3.42
CA TYR A 637 24.92 -10.57 4.25
C TYR A 637 24.03 -9.40 4.72
N GLN A 638 23.32 -8.75 3.80
CA GLN A 638 22.42 -7.65 4.17
C GLN A 638 21.34 -8.09 5.16
N MET A 639 20.73 -9.25 4.93
CA MET A 639 19.72 -9.82 5.83
C MET A 639 20.29 -10.14 7.23
N LEU A 640 21.56 -10.55 7.34
CA LEU A 640 22.21 -10.70 8.66
C LEU A 640 22.35 -9.36 9.39
N THR A 641 22.68 -8.28 8.69
CA THR A 641 22.77 -6.95 9.31
C THR A 641 21.42 -6.47 9.81
N LEU A 642 20.34 -6.76 9.08
CA LEU A 642 18.97 -6.51 9.54
C LEU A 642 18.61 -7.39 10.74
N MET A 643 18.96 -8.68 10.71
CA MET A 643 18.69 -9.59 11.84
C MET A 643 19.47 -9.21 13.11
N GLU A 644 20.69 -8.66 12.98
CA GLU A 644 21.43 -8.07 14.10
C GLU A 644 20.63 -6.92 14.73
N HIS A 645 20.15 -5.99 13.91
CA HIS A 645 19.31 -4.88 14.39
C HIS A 645 17.99 -5.37 15.00
N PHE A 646 17.32 -6.31 14.32
CA PHE A 646 16.04 -6.87 14.76
C PHE A 646 16.17 -7.68 16.05
N ALA A 647 17.30 -8.32 16.30
CA ALA A 647 17.58 -9.02 17.56
C ALA A 647 17.56 -8.05 18.74
N VAL A 648 18.11 -6.85 18.58
CA VAL A 648 18.06 -5.79 19.60
C VAL A 648 16.63 -5.31 19.80
N ILE A 649 15.93 -4.95 18.71
CA ILE A 649 14.54 -4.47 18.78
C ILE A 649 13.66 -5.50 19.46
N SER A 650 13.72 -6.77 19.04
CA SER A 650 12.87 -7.86 19.54
C SER A 650 13.24 -8.35 20.95
N GLY A 651 14.37 -7.92 21.52
CA GLY A 651 14.86 -8.40 22.82
C GLY A 651 15.63 -9.72 22.78
N ASN A 652 15.93 -10.23 21.59
CA ASN A 652 16.72 -11.45 21.36
C ASN A 652 18.23 -11.15 21.26
N THR A 653 18.77 -10.30 22.14
CA THR A 653 20.15 -9.77 22.06
C THR A 653 21.24 -10.84 22.12
N ALA A 654 20.93 -12.05 22.62
CA ALA A 654 21.83 -13.18 22.62
C ALA A 654 22.22 -13.66 21.19
N ASP A 655 21.40 -13.35 20.17
CA ASP A 655 21.68 -13.73 18.78
C ASP A 655 22.65 -12.77 18.07
N VAL A 656 22.82 -11.54 18.59
CA VAL A 656 23.63 -10.47 17.96
C VAL A 656 25.07 -10.92 17.65
N PRO A 657 25.83 -11.52 18.59
CA PRO A 657 27.19 -11.97 18.30
C PRO A 657 27.25 -12.99 17.16
N THR A 658 26.27 -13.90 17.07
CA THR A 658 26.21 -14.93 16.03
C THR A 658 25.98 -14.33 14.65
N PHE A 659 25.04 -13.38 14.52
CA PHE A 659 24.81 -12.71 13.25
C PHE A 659 26.02 -11.91 12.79
N LYS A 660 26.65 -11.18 13.72
CA LYS A 660 27.85 -10.39 13.44
C LYS A 660 29.04 -11.26 13.01
N GLU A 661 29.32 -12.33 13.75
CA GLU A 661 30.40 -13.27 13.39
C GLU A 661 30.17 -13.88 12.00
N GLN A 662 28.93 -14.27 11.70
CA GLN A 662 28.60 -14.83 10.39
C GLN A 662 28.72 -13.78 9.28
N ALA A 663 28.29 -12.53 9.52
CA ALA A 663 28.40 -11.46 8.56
C ALA A 663 29.87 -11.16 8.20
N GLU A 664 30.77 -11.16 9.18
CA GLU A 664 32.21 -10.96 8.96
C GLU A 664 32.86 -12.10 8.15
N LYS A 665 32.51 -13.35 8.45
CA LYS A 665 32.97 -14.52 7.66
C LYS A 665 32.50 -14.43 6.21
N ILE A 666 31.22 -14.12 6.00
CA ILE A 666 30.64 -13.95 4.67
C ILE A 666 31.30 -12.78 3.93
N LYS A 667 31.49 -11.62 4.56
CA LYS A 667 32.15 -10.47 3.94
C LYS A 667 33.58 -10.82 3.48
N THR A 668 34.31 -11.57 4.29
CA THR A 668 35.64 -12.06 3.95
C THR A 668 35.60 -13.02 2.76
N ALA A 669 34.76 -14.05 2.80
CA ALA A 669 34.61 -15.02 1.71
C ALA A 669 34.12 -14.38 0.41
N PHE A 670 33.16 -13.45 0.51
CA PHE A 670 32.61 -12.68 -0.59
C PHE A 670 33.68 -11.88 -1.30
N ASN A 671 34.51 -11.13 -0.57
CA ASN A 671 35.61 -10.36 -1.15
C ASN A 671 36.67 -11.28 -1.76
N ASN A 672 37.03 -12.38 -1.10
CA ASN A 672 37.98 -13.35 -1.66
C ASN A 672 37.50 -13.97 -2.98
N LYS A 673 36.19 -14.23 -3.11
CA LYS A 673 35.61 -14.88 -4.29
C LYS A 673 35.30 -13.90 -5.42
N PHE A 674 34.70 -12.76 -5.11
CA PHE A 674 34.07 -11.90 -6.11
C PHE A 674 34.85 -10.62 -6.41
N LEU A 675 35.68 -10.11 -5.50
CA LEU A 675 36.45 -8.89 -5.78
C LEU A 675 37.65 -9.21 -6.68
N ASN A 676 37.67 -8.63 -7.88
CA ASN A 676 38.88 -8.55 -8.66
C ASN A 676 39.77 -7.45 -8.08
N THR A 677 40.76 -7.82 -7.27
CA THR A 677 41.62 -6.85 -6.57
C THR A 677 42.50 -6.03 -7.51
N ALA A 678 42.90 -6.58 -8.66
CA ALA A 678 43.72 -5.90 -9.65
C ALA A 678 42.96 -4.78 -10.37
N ASN A 679 41.72 -5.06 -10.77
CA ASN A 679 40.91 -4.15 -11.58
C ASN A 679 39.85 -3.37 -10.79
N GLY A 680 39.61 -3.76 -9.53
CA GLY A 680 38.71 -3.10 -8.60
C GLY A 680 37.24 -3.12 -9.02
N TYR A 681 36.73 -4.30 -9.41
CA TYR A 681 35.30 -4.56 -9.65
C TYR A 681 34.90 -5.92 -9.09
N TYR A 682 33.59 -6.17 -8.98
CA TYR A 682 33.05 -7.43 -8.48
C TYR A 682 32.51 -8.34 -9.58
N ALA A 683 32.67 -9.66 -9.37
CA ALA A 683 32.15 -10.74 -10.21
C ALA A 683 32.42 -10.51 -11.71
N ASN A 684 31.37 -10.48 -12.55
CA ASN A 684 31.46 -10.23 -13.99
C ASN A 684 31.38 -8.75 -14.36
N ASN A 685 31.60 -7.82 -13.41
CA ASN A 685 31.58 -6.38 -13.61
C ASN A 685 30.24 -5.82 -14.13
N THR A 686 29.12 -6.43 -13.75
CA THR A 686 27.79 -5.84 -13.97
C THR A 686 27.61 -4.59 -13.08
N PRO A 687 26.84 -3.57 -13.51
CA PRO A 687 26.49 -2.45 -12.65
C PRO A 687 25.88 -2.90 -11.32
N THR A 688 24.93 -3.83 -11.36
CA THR A 688 24.27 -4.41 -10.18
C THR A 688 25.24 -5.04 -9.18
N ALA A 689 26.23 -5.81 -9.64
CA ALA A 689 27.22 -6.40 -8.74
C ALA A 689 28.06 -5.32 -8.02
N ASN A 690 28.51 -4.30 -8.76
CA ASN A 690 29.29 -3.23 -8.17
C ASN A 690 28.44 -2.32 -7.26
N ILE A 691 27.18 -2.05 -7.62
CA ILE A 691 26.24 -1.26 -6.80
C ILE A 691 26.05 -1.93 -5.44
N PHE A 692 25.70 -3.23 -5.39
CA PHE A 692 25.49 -3.90 -4.11
C PHE A 692 26.75 -4.00 -3.25
N SER A 693 27.91 -4.11 -3.87
CA SER A 693 29.18 -4.14 -3.15
C SER A 693 29.46 -2.82 -2.40
N LEU A 694 28.91 -1.70 -2.89
CA LEU A 694 28.98 -0.40 -2.23
C LEU A 694 27.79 -0.16 -1.29
N ALA A 695 26.57 -0.40 -1.76
CA ALA A 695 25.33 -0.15 -1.03
C ALA A 695 25.24 -0.97 0.27
N TYR A 696 25.73 -2.22 0.26
CA TYR A 696 25.82 -3.07 1.46
C TYR A 696 27.18 -2.97 2.16
N HIS A 697 28.01 -1.98 1.81
CA HIS A 697 29.31 -1.73 2.44
C HIS A 697 30.23 -2.97 2.49
N LEU A 698 30.20 -3.80 1.45
CA LEU A 698 31.03 -5.01 1.32
C LEU A 698 32.44 -4.68 0.82
N ALA A 699 32.58 -3.64 -0.01
CA ALA A 699 33.85 -3.23 -0.59
C ALA A 699 34.86 -2.75 0.45
N PRO A 700 36.13 -3.19 0.39
CA PRO A 700 37.22 -2.59 1.16
C PRO A 700 37.34 -1.10 0.85
N SER A 701 37.64 -0.29 1.87
CA SER A 701 37.67 1.18 1.77
C SER A 701 38.54 1.70 0.63
N GLU A 702 39.68 1.05 0.37
CA GLU A 702 40.65 1.38 -0.66
C GLU A 702 40.21 0.99 -2.09
N LYS A 703 39.13 0.20 -2.22
CA LYS A 703 38.56 -0.22 -3.51
C LYS A 703 37.28 0.53 -3.87
N VAL A 704 36.66 1.23 -2.93
CA VAL A 704 35.40 1.98 -3.11
C VAL A 704 35.43 2.86 -4.37
N ASP A 705 36.43 3.73 -4.51
CA ASP A 705 36.53 4.63 -5.67
C ASP A 705 36.67 3.88 -7.00
N SER A 706 37.40 2.76 -7.00
CA SER A 706 37.59 1.95 -8.22
C SER A 706 36.29 1.25 -8.62
N VAL A 707 35.59 0.65 -7.65
CA VAL A 707 34.31 -0.03 -7.85
C VAL A 707 33.28 0.97 -8.35
N PHE A 708 33.20 2.15 -7.75
CA PHE A 708 32.29 3.20 -8.17
C PHE A 708 32.59 3.70 -9.59
N LYS A 709 33.86 3.84 -9.96
CA LYS A 709 34.26 4.17 -11.35
C LYS A 709 33.76 3.14 -12.35
N HIS A 710 33.68 1.85 -11.99
CA HIS A 710 33.09 0.83 -12.88
C HIS A 710 31.59 1.02 -13.06
N ILE A 711 30.84 1.33 -11.99
CA ILE A 711 29.40 1.66 -12.10
C ILE A 711 29.21 2.80 -13.10
N VAL A 712 29.92 3.92 -12.88
CA VAL A 712 29.87 5.10 -13.75
C VAL A 712 30.25 4.79 -15.20
N ASN A 713 31.38 4.11 -15.40
CA ASN A 713 31.87 3.79 -16.74
C ASN A 713 30.92 2.86 -17.48
N LYS A 714 30.41 1.82 -16.82
CA LYS A 714 29.44 0.91 -17.43
C LYS A 714 28.18 1.67 -17.83
N THR A 715 27.58 2.42 -16.91
CA THR A 715 26.36 3.19 -17.21
C THR A 715 26.58 4.17 -18.36
N LEU A 716 27.66 4.94 -18.37
CA LEU A 716 27.88 5.97 -19.39
C LEU A 716 28.39 5.44 -20.73
N LYS A 717 29.24 4.40 -20.74
CA LYS A 717 29.93 3.93 -21.95
C LYS A 717 29.30 2.69 -22.56
N ASP A 718 28.92 1.72 -21.72
CA ASP A 718 28.38 0.45 -22.20
C ASP A 718 26.86 0.53 -22.37
N TYR A 719 26.18 1.33 -21.54
CA TYR A 719 24.74 1.58 -21.59
C TYR A 719 24.39 2.99 -22.10
N ASN A 720 25.36 3.74 -22.64
CA ASN A 720 25.16 5.05 -23.25
C ASN A 720 24.38 6.05 -22.38
N GLY A 721 24.60 6.02 -21.06
CA GLY A 721 23.90 6.87 -20.09
C GLY A 721 22.43 6.52 -19.87
N HIS A 722 22.02 5.27 -20.11
CA HIS A 722 20.68 4.74 -19.87
C HIS A 722 20.64 3.76 -18.71
N ILE A 723 19.42 3.29 -18.36
CA ILE A 723 19.22 2.30 -17.32
C ILE A 723 20.09 1.07 -17.59
N SER A 724 20.82 0.66 -16.56
CA SER A 724 21.87 -0.35 -16.66
C SER A 724 21.68 -1.52 -15.69
N THR A 725 20.48 -1.64 -15.11
CA THR A 725 20.11 -2.65 -14.12
C THR A 725 18.71 -3.18 -14.38
N GLY A 726 18.39 -4.35 -13.84
CA GLY A 726 17.04 -4.88 -13.73
C GLY A 726 16.38 -4.44 -12.42
N LEU A 727 15.37 -5.21 -12.01
CA LEU A 727 14.58 -5.04 -10.79
C LEU A 727 15.47 -4.89 -9.56
N VAL A 728 16.39 -5.82 -9.34
CA VAL A 728 17.13 -5.95 -8.09
C VAL A 728 18.19 -4.84 -8.02
N GLY A 729 18.91 -4.59 -9.11
CA GLY A 729 19.89 -3.49 -9.16
C GLY A 729 19.25 -2.10 -9.09
N ALA A 730 18.03 -1.94 -9.59
CA ALA A 730 17.30 -0.67 -9.52
C ALA A 730 16.91 -0.27 -8.07
N GLU A 731 16.94 -1.18 -7.10
CA GLU A 731 16.67 -0.89 -5.68
C GLU A 731 17.72 0.03 -5.03
N TRP A 732 18.88 0.22 -5.67
CA TRP A 732 19.97 1.02 -5.12
C TRP A 732 20.67 1.93 -6.14
N LEU A 733 20.26 1.89 -7.41
CA LEU A 733 20.95 2.59 -8.50
C LEU A 733 21.01 4.10 -8.25
N MET A 734 19.87 4.73 -7.99
CA MET A 734 19.75 6.19 -7.97
C MET A 734 20.43 6.78 -6.73
N ARG A 735 20.23 6.14 -5.57
CA ARG A 735 20.83 6.57 -4.30
C ARG A 735 22.34 6.33 -4.28
N THR A 736 22.81 5.17 -4.76
CA THR A 736 24.26 4.89 -4.84
C THR A 736 24.97 5.90 -5.76
N LEU A 737 24.43 6.20 -6.94
CA LEU A 737 25.00 7.23 -7.81
C LEU A 737 25.10 8.58 -7.09
N SER A 738 24.06 8.94 -6.33
CA SER A 738 23.98 10.23 -5.66
C SER A 738 24.88 10.34 -4.43
N ASP A 739 24.96 9.30 -3.60
CA ASP A 739 25.78 9.25 -2.39
C ASP A 739 27.28 9.30 -2.70
N TYR A 740 27.68 8.75 -3.85
CA TYR A 740 29.05 8.78 -4.35
C TYR A 740 29.32 9.96 -5.31
N GLY A 741 28.45 10.98 -5.29
CA GLY A 741 28.71 12.28 -5.91
C GLY A 741 28.42 12.36 -7.42
N ARG A 742 27.70 11.39 -7.98
CA ARG A 742 27.20 11.40 -9.37
C ARG A 742 25.69 11.50 -9.48
N GLY A 743 25.11 12.40 -8.69
CA GLY A 743 23.69 12.76 -8.78
C GLY A 743 23.31 13.34 -10.15
N ASP A 744 24.28 13.84 -10.93
CA ASP A 744 24.11 14.23 -12.33
C ASP A 744 23.74 13.05 -13.23
N ILE A 745 24.35 11.87 -13.03
CA ILE A 745 23.96 10.65 -13.75
C ILE A 745 22.57 10.21 -13.32
N ALA A 746 22.28 10.19 -12.02
CA ALA A 746 20.95 9.83 -11.52
C ALA A 746 19.87 10.72 -12.15
N TYR A 747 20.11 12.03 -12.24
CA TYR A 747 19.22 12.96 -12.93
C TYR A 747 19.09 12.68 -14.43
N GLN A 748 20.19 12.37 -15.13
CA GLN A 748 20.15 11.96 -16.53
C GLN A 748 19.25 10.73 -16.72
N LEU A 749 19.42 9.69 -15.89
CA LEU A 749 18.59 8.48 -15.95
C LEU A 749 17.10 8.78 -15.71
N ALA A 750 16.79 9.64 -14.74
CA ALA A 750 15.42 10.03 -14.40
C ALA A 750 14.74 10.91 -15.47
N THR A 751 15.50 11.50 -16.40
CA THR A 751 14.98 12.46 -17.40
C THR A 751 15.12 11.99 -18.85
N ASN A 752 15.86 10.91 -19.10
CA ASN A 752 15.99 10.31 -20.42
C ASN A 752 14.62 9.93 -21.00
N THR A 753 14.43 10.20 -22.29
CA THR A 753 13.22 9.83 -23.05
C THR A 753 13.46 8.75 -24.10
N THR A 754 14.70 8.31 -24.27
CA THR A 754 15.09 7.23 -25.20
C THR A 754 15.25 5.89 -24.50
N TYR A 755 15.07 4.80 -25.25
CA TYR A 755 15.16 3.44 -24.71
C TYR A 755 16.59 3.10 -24.23
N PRO A 756 16.75 2.41 -23.08
CA PRO A 756 15.73 2.10 -22.06
C PRO A 756 15.62 3.22 -21.00
N SER A 757 14.40 3.73 -20.75
CA SER A 757 14.13 4.67 -19.67
C SER A 757 12.65 4.72 -19.28
N TRP A 758 12.33 5.32 -18.13
CA TRP A 758 10.94 5.60 -17.75
C TRP A 758 10.31 6.68 -18.66
N GLY A 759 11.09 7.68 -19.08
CA GLY A 759 10.61 8.70 -20.01
C GLY A 759 10.25 8.11 -21.38
N TYR A 760 10.95 7.07 -21.84
CA TYR A 760 10.59 6.33 -23.05
C TYR A 760 9.20 5.70 -22.93
N MET A 761 8.87 5.08 -21.78
CA MET A 761 7.51 4.56 -21.54
C MET A 761 6.47 5.68 -21.68
N ALA A 762 6.73 6.82 -21.04
CA ALA A 762 5.82 7.97 -21.07
C ALA A 762 5.65 8.54 -22.48
N GLU A 763 6.72 8.69 -23.28
CA GLU A 763 6.67 9.14 -24.68
C GLU A 763 5.85 8.20 -25.57
N HIS A 764 5.76 6.93 -25.20
CA HIS A 764 4.97 5.91 -25.91
C HIS A 764 3.58 5.68 -25.27
N GLY A 765 3.05 6.72 -24.61
CA GLY A 765 1.66 6.76 -24.17
C GLY A 765 1.37 6.02 -22.86
N ALA A 766 2.39 5.57 -22.13
CA ALA A 766 2.20 4.97 -20.82
C ALA A 766 1.63 6.01 -19.83
N THR A 767 0.58 5.62 -19.11
CA THR A 767 0.01 6.38 -17.98
C THR A 767 0.23 5.65 -16.64
N THR A 768 1.00 4.57 -16.67
CA THR A 768 1.44 3.70 -15.58
C THR A 768 2.87 3.25 -15.89
N ILE A 769 3.53 2.56 -14.96
CA ILE A 769 4.85 1.97 -15.20
C ILE A 769 4.67 0.59 -15.87
N TRP A 770 5.54 0.23 -16.81
CA TRP A 770 5.48 -1.05 -17.51
C TRP A 770 6.34 -2.12 -16.81
N GLU A 771 6.06 -3.39 -17.10
CA GLU A 771 6.88 -4.53 -16.65
C GLU A 771 8.24 -4.58 -17.34
N LEU A 772 8.28 -4.17 -18.61
CA LEU A 772 9.48 -4.21 -19.44
C LEU A 772 9.80 -2.81 -19.96
N TRP A 773 11.10 -2.48 -20.02
CA TRP A 773 11.59 -1.21 -20.59
C TRP A 773 11.17 -1.01 -22.06
N ASN A 774 10.97 -2.11 -22.76
CA ASN A 774 10.51 -2.26 -24.14
C ASN A 774 9.05 -2.75 -24.24
N GLY A 775 8.19 -2.42 -23.26
CA GLY A 775 6.83 -2.95 -23.18
C GLY A 775 5.95 -2.72 -24.42
N ASN A 776 6.24 -1.71 -25.24
CA ASN A 776 5.54 -1.49 -26.51
C ASN A 776 5.90 -2.48 -27.63
N THR A 777 7.04 -3.17 -27.56
CA THR A 777 7.54 -4.07 -28.63
C THR A 777 7.83 -5.49 -28.15
N ALA A 778 7.94 -5.70 -26.83
CA ALA A 778 8.25 -7.00 -26.25
C ALA A 778 7.16 -8.05 -26.49
N ASP A 779 7.57 -9.33 -26.47
CA ASP A 779 6.68 -10.47 -26.60
C ASP A 779 5.53 -10.43 -25.55
N PRO A 780 4.26 -10.64 -25.98
CA PRO A 780 3.09 -10.55 -25.10
C PRO A 780 3.05 -11.58 -23.96
N ALA A 781 3.84 -12.66 -24.00
CA ALA A 781 3.79 -13.71 -22.98
C ALA A 781 4.08 -13.21 -21.55
N MET A 782 4.82 -12.10 -21.41
CA MET A 782 5.09 -11.42 -20.14
C MET A 782 5.33 -9.92 -20.39
N ASN A 783 4.24 -9.18 -20.62
CA ASN A 783 4.32 -7.77 -21.00
C ASN A 783 3.16 -6.93 -20.45
N SER A 784 3.15 -6.72 -19.14
CA SER A 784 2.18 -5.87 -18.45
C SER A 784 2.43 -4.39 -18.70
N GLY A 785 1.36 -3.64 -19.01
CA GLY A 785 1.36 -2.17 -19.08
C GLY A 785 1.18 -1.49 -17.72
N ASN A 786 1.05 -2.25 -16.64
CA ASN A 786 0.90 -1.74 -15.28
C ASN A 786 1.64 -2.66 -14.28
N HIS A 787 2.89 -2.33 -14.03
CA HIS A 787 3.82 -3.05 -13.17
C HIS A 787 4.76 -2.03 -12.54
N VAL A 788 4.97 -2.08 -11.22
CA VAL A 788 5.75 -1.01 -10.53
C VAL A 788 7.16 -1.43 -10.11
N MET A 789 7.56 -2.68 -10.35
CA MET A 789 8.85 -3.22 -9.94
C MET A 789 10.05 -2.44 -10.50
N LEU A 790 9.94 -1.89 -11.72
CA LEU A 790 11.01 -1.13 -12.38
C LEU A 790 11.17 0.29 -11.81
N LEU A 791 10.34 0.70 -10.84
CA LEU A 791 10.59 1.95 -10.10
C LEU A 791 11.82 1.85 -9.21
N GLY A 792 12.15 0.66 -8.67
CA GLY A 792 13.31 0.49 -7.78
C GLY A 792 13.33 1.55 -6.66
N ASP A 793 14.44 2.29 -6.56
CA ASP A 793 14.59 3.41 -5.64
C ASP A 793 14.31 4.80 -6.23
N LEU A 794 13.71 4.90 -7.42
CA LEU A 794 13.46 6.18 -8.11
C LEU A 794 12.58 7.12 -7.28
N VAL A 795 11.46 6.63 -6.75
CA VAL A 795 10.53 7.46 -5.97
C VAL A 795 11.16 7.82 -4.62
N THR A 796 11.85 6.88 -3.97
CA THR A 796 12.68 7.19 -2.79
C THR A 796 13.68 8.31 -3.10
N TRP A 797 14.36 8.24 -4.23
CA TRP A 797 15.31 9.25 -4.67
C TRP A 797 14.67 10.62 -4.96
N TYR A 798 13.44 10.65 -5.51
CA TYR A 798 12.68 11.88 -5.66
C TYR A 798 12.48 12.59 -4.32
N TYR A 799 12.07 11.88 -3.27
CA TYR A 799 11.83 12.50 -1.96
C TYR A 799 13.12 12.77 -1.19
N GLU A 800 14.02 11.79 -1.10
CA GLU A 800 15.24 11.87 -0.28
C GLU A 800 16.32 12.78 -0.86
N TYR A 801 16.43 12.86 -2.19
CA TYR A 801 17.49 13.61 -2.86
C TYR A 801 16.94 14.84 -3.55
N LEU A 802 15.97 14.73 -4.46
CA LEU A 802 15.44 15.93 -5.12
C LEU A 802 14.67 16.82 -4.12
N GLY A 803 13.74 16.25 -3.36
CA GLY A 803 13.04 16.92 -2.26
C GLY A 803 13.96 17.16 -1.06
N GLY A 804 14.97 16.33 -0.87
CA GLY A 804 15.94 16.45 0.21
C GLY A 804 15.40 16.02 1.58
N ILE A 805 14.32 15.25 1.65
CA ILE A 805 13.68 14.82 2.91
C ILE A 805 14.15 13.42 3.26
N ARG A 806 15.01 13.25 4.27
CA ARG A 806 15.49 11.92 4.70
C ARG A 806 15.34 11.71 6.21
N PRO A 807 15.12 10.47 6.66
CA PRO A 807 15.19 10.16 8.08
C PRO A 807 16.66 10.13 8.55
N ASP A 808 16.95 10.77 9.67
CA ASP A 808 18.17 10.51 10.49
C ASP A 808 17.87 9.47 11.57
N SER A 809 16.59 9.34 11.94
CA SER A 809 16.11 8.36 12.90
C SER A 809 14.73 7.84 12.48
N PRO A 810 14.30 6.70 13.04
CA PRO A 810 12.97 6.13 12.77
C PRO A 810 11.83 7.14 12.90
N ALA A 811 10.84 7.00 12.03
CA ALA A 811 9.66 7.85 11.92
C ALA A 811 9.94 9.34 11.70
N TYR A 812 11.14 9.71 11.21
CA TYR A 812 11.52 11.11 11.01
C TYR A 812 11.52 11.94 12.32
N LYS A 813 11.75 11.30 13.47
CA LYS A 813 11.92 12.03 14.74
C LYS A 813 13.09 13.03 14.67
N LYS A 814 14.12 12.67 13.91
CA LYS A 814 15.19 13.53 13.40
C LYS A 814 15.22 13.45 11.88
N ILE A 815 15.37 14.60 11.24
CA ILE A 815 15.23 14.75 9.79
C ILE A 815 16.54 15.32 9.21
N ILE A 816 16.96 14.79 8.07
CA ILE A 816 17.97 15.43 7.23
C ILE A 816 17.23 16.15 6.10
N MET A 817 17.40 17.47 6.05
CA MET A 817 16.93 18.31 4.95
C MET A 817 18.15 18.64 4.06
N LYS A 818 18.34 17.89 2.97
CA LYS A 818 19.50 18.02 2.07
C LYS A 818 19.13 17.76 0.59
N PRO A 819 18.67 18.80 -0.13
CA PRO A 819 18.32 18.67 -1.54
C PRO A 819 19.57 18.53 -2.43
N LEU A 820 19.44 17.69 -3.45
CA LEU A 820 20.39 17.54 -4.54
C LEU A 820 20.10 18.61 -5.60
N VAL A 821 20.89 19.69 -5.58
CA VAL A 821 20.71 20.80 -6.51
C VAL A 821 21.49 20.53 -7.80
N ILE A 822 20.77 20.39 -8.91
CA ILE A 822 21.30 20.09 -10.25
C ILE A 822 20.99 21.27 -11.16
N LYS A 823 21.94 21.67 -12.00
CA LYS A 823 21.88 22.87 -12.84
C LYS A 823 20.59 22.98 -13.68
N ASP A 824 20.12 21.86 -14.23
CA ASP A 824 18.99 21.82 -15.16
C ASP A 824 17.63 21.64 -14.46
N LEU A 825 17.63 21.49 -13.13
CA LEU A 825 16.41 21.41 -12.31
C LEU A 825 16.28 22.71 -11.51
N LYS A 826 15.24 23.49 -11.83
CA LYS A 826 15.05 24.86 -11.30
C LYS A 826 14.18 24.92 -10.06
N LYS A 827 13.28 23.95 -9.89
CA LYS A 827 12.32 23.90 -8.78
C LYS A 827 12.05 22.45 -8.42
N VAL A 828 11.91 22.18 -7.13
CA VAL A 828 11.23 20.99 -6.59
C VAL A 828 10.31 21.42 -5.46
N ASN A 829 9.10 20.89 -5.48
CA ASN A 829 8.10 20.99 -4.42
C ASN A 829 7.77 19.58 -3.96
N ALA A 830 8.24 19.21 -2.78
CA ALA A 830 8.03 17.92 -2.16
C ALA A 830 7.40 18.09 -0.78
N ALA A 831 6.41 17.26 -0.46
CA ALA A 831 5.83 17.18 0.88
C ALA A 831 5.58 15.71 1.23
N TYR A 832 5.92 15.32 2.45
CA TYR A 832 5.69 13.98 2.98
C TYR A 832 5.01 14.08 4.36
N HIS A 833 3.88 13.41 4.54
CA HIS A 833 3.14 13.30 5.79
C HIS A 833 3.70 12.13 6.60
N SER A 834 4.61 12.44 7.51
CA SER A 834 5.22 11.45 8.40
C SER A 834 4.31 11.11 9.58
N ALA A 835 4.73 10.19 10.46
CA ALA A 835 3.98 9.86 11.68
C ALA A 835 3.75 11.07 12.62
N TYR A 836 4.56 12.14 12.50
CA TYR A 836 4.45 13.36 13.30
C TYR A 836 3.77 14.52 12.56
N GLY A 837 3.45 14.37 11.27
CA GLY A 837 2.87 15.43 10.44
C GLY A 837 3.70 15.76 9.21
N TRP A 838 3.35 16.87 8.57
CA TRP A 838 3.90 17.26 7.26
C TRP A 838 5.33 17.79 7.34
N ILE A 839 6.22 17.11 6.62
CA ILE A 839 7.56 17.59 6.26
C ILE A 839 7.46 18.18 4.86
N ARG A 840 7.81 19.46 4.68
CA ARG A 840 7.74 20.12 3.36
C ARG A 840 9.10 20.65 2.94
N SER A 841 9.35 20.61 1.64
CA SER A 841 10.56 21.10 0.99
C SER A 841 10.21 21.69 -0.38
N ASN A 842 10.27 23.02 -0.47
CA ASN A 842 9.99 23.76 -1.70
C ASN A 842 11.16 24.68 -2.02
N TRP A 843 12.06 24.22 -2.90
CA TRP A 843 13.24 24.98 -3.30
C TRP A 843 13.17 25.43 -4.75
N GLN A 844 13.84 26.56 -5.01
CA GLN A 844 14.10 27.10 -6.33
C GLN A 844 15.57 27.54 -6.45
N ASP A 845 16.16 27.31 -7.62
CA ASP A 845 17.55 27.67 -7.93
C ASP A 845 17.64 28.25 -9.35
N ASP A 846 17.98 29.53 -9.46
CA ASP A 846 18.23 30.19 -10.75
C ASP A 846 19.71 30.15 -11.18
N GLY A 847 20.57 29.52 -10.35
CA GLY A 847 22.03 29.44 -10.55
C GLY A 847 22.82 30.59 -9.92
N LYS A 848 22.15 31.65 -9.45
CA LYS A 848 22.74 32.75 -8.67
C LYS A 848 22.22 32.76 -7.24
N THR A 849 20.93 32.48 -7.08
CA THR A 849 20.24 32.48 -5.80
C THR A 849 19.48 31.17 -5.62
N PHE A 850 19.68 30.56 -4.46
CA PHE A 850 18.90 29.43 -3.99
C PHE A 850 17.89 29.95 -2.97
N THR A 851 16.63 29.57 -3.10
CA THR A 851 15.56 29.87 -2.12
C THR A 851 14.87 28.59 -1.71
N TRP A 852 14.51 28.46 -0.43
CA TRP A 852 13.98 27.21 0.10
C TRP A 852 13.04 27.44 1.28
N ASN A 853 11.78 27.05 1.10
CA ASN A 853 10.79 27.02 2.16
C ASN A 853 10.67 25.58 2.68
N ILE A 854 10.81 25.41 3.99
CA ILE A 854 10.65 24.11 4.66
C ILE A 854 9.68 24.19 5.84
N SER A 855 8.97 23.08 6.07
CA SER A 855 8.12 22.84 7.23
C SER A 855 8.64 21.62 7.96
N ILE A 856 8.89 21.75 9.27
CA ILE A 856 9.29 20.66 10.16
C ILE A 856 8.16 20.41 11.17
N PRO A 857 7.59 19.19 11.28
CA PRO A 857 6.47 18.94 12.17
C PRO A 857 6.85 19.07 13.64
N VAL A 858 5.88 19.45 14.49
CA VAL A 858 6.07 19.57 15.94
C VAL A 858 6.63 18.26 16.50
N ASN A 859 7.42 18.38 17.57
CA ASN A 859 8.03 17.24 18.25
C ASN A 859 9.14 16.52 17.46
N THR A 860 9.58 17.10 16.33
CA THR A 860 10.71 16.66 15.52
C THR A 860 11.74 17.78 15.35
N HIS A 861 12.94 17.44 14.85
CA HIS A 861 14.03 18.38 14.60
C HIS A 861 14.73 18.02 13.29
N ALA A 862 15.41 19.00 12.67
CA ALA A 862 16.10 18.78 11.40
C ALA A 862 17.53 19.34 11.37
N GLU A 863 18.42 18.62 10.67
CA GLU A 863 19.66 19.19 10.12
C GLU A 863 19.40 19.69 8.70
N VAL A 864 19.58 20.99 8.46
CA VAL A 864 19.28 21.67 7.19
C VAL A 864 20.58 22.03 6.48
N TYR A 865 20.78 21.48 5.28
CA TYR A 865 21.97 21.66 4.46
C TYR A 865 21.69 22.67 3.35
N ILE A 866 22.15 23.91 3.53
CA ILE A 866 21.90 25.00 2.59
C ILE A 866 23.11 25.17 1.67
N PRO A 867 22.96 25.10 0.33
CA PRO A 867 24.05 25.32 -0.60
C PRO A 867 24.63 26.73 -0.47
N ALA A 868 25.84 26.86 0.08
CA ALA A 868 26.55 28.12 0.28
C ALA A 868 28.02 27.85 0.67
N ALA A 869 28.93 28.76 0.31
CA ALA A 869 30.34 28.65 0.69
C ALA A 869 30.61 29.13 2.13
N SER A 870 29.76 30.02 2.66
CA SER A 870 29.85 30.52 4.03
C SER A 870 28.47 30.89 4.60
N ASP A 871 28.35 30.87 5.93
CA ASP A 871 27.16 31.27 6.68
C ASP A 871 26.75 32.73 6.40
N LYS A 872 27.71 33.60 6.09
CA LYS A 872 27.46 35.00 5.70
C LYS A 872 26.61 35.16 4.44
N GLN A 873 26.55 34.14 3.60
CA GLN A 873 25.75 34.13 2.36
C GLN A 873 24.33 33.62 2.61
N VAL A 874 24.02 33.09 3.79
CA VAL A 874 22.72 32.50 4.11
C VAL A 874 21.86 33.51 4.86
N LYS A 875 20.61 33.63 4.41
CA LYS A 875 19.57 34.45 5.04
C LYS A 875 18.35 33.60 5.38
N GLU A 876 17.66 33.93 6.47
CA GLU A 876 16.33 33.41 6.80
C GLU A 876 15.34 34.58 6.80
N ARG A 877 14.21 34.45 6.09
CA ARG A 877 13.23 35.54 5.88
C ARG A 877 13.89 36.88 5.49
N ASN A 878 14.86 36.81 4.57
CA ASN A 878 15.67 37.92 4.06
C ASN A 878 16.57 38.63 5.10
N LYS A 879 16.82 38.01 6.26
CA LYS A 879 17.71 38.53 7.30
C LYS A 879 18.92 37.62 7.46
N ALA A 880 20.08 38.19 7.77
CA ALA A 880 21.25 37.40 8.15
C ALA A 880 20.92 36.56 9.37
N ILE A 881 21.35 35.30 9.38
CA ILE A 881 21.18 34.42 10.54
C ILE A 881 22.21 34.84 11.59
N THR A 882 21.77 35.60 12.59
CA THR A 882 22.54 35.87 13.81
C THR A 882 22.27 34.77 14.83
N ALA A 883 22.97 34.76 15.97
CA ALA A 883 22.68 33.81 17.06
C ALA A 883 21.20 33.89 17.46
N ASP A 884 20.43 32.91 16.98
CA ASP A 884 19.01 32.66 17.23
C ASP A 884 18.94 31.28 17.89
N ASP A 885 18.25 31.18 19.02
CA ASP A 885 18.12 29.91 19.75
C ASP A 885 17.37 28.85 18.90
N ASP A 886 16.57 29.27 17.91
CA ASP A 886 15.78 28.39 17.05
C ASP A 886 16.54 27.90 15.79
N ILE A 887 17.66 28.54 15.43
CA ILE A 887 18.47 28.20 14.24
C ILE A 887 19.95 28.20 14.62
N LYS A 888 20.50 27.00 14.86
CA LYS A 888 21.87 26.85 15.33
C LYS A 888 22.81 26.44 14.20
N LEU A 889 23.79 27.29 13.88
CA LEU A 889 24.88 26.92 12.98
C LEU A 889 25.67 25.74 13.55
N LEU A 890 25.77 24.65 12.78
CA LEU A 890 26.54 23.46 13.16
C LEU A 890 27.93 23.46 12.54
N ARG A 891 28.00 23.62 11.21
CA ARG A 891 29.22 23.45 10.41
C ARG A 891 29.06 23.94 8.99
N THR A 892 30.19 24.19 8.32
CA THR A 892 30.27 24.32 6.86
C THR A 892 31.01 23.11 6.30
N LYS A 893 30.38 22.34 5.39
CA LYS A 893 30.95 21.10 4.85
C LYS A 893 30.48 20.86 3.41
N GLY A 894 31.43 20.63 2.50
CA GLY A 894 31.14 20.13 1.14
C GLY A 894 30.26 21.06 0.30
N GLY A 895 30.44 22.39 0.41
CA GLY A 895 29.63 23.38 -0.29
C GLY A 895 28.27 23.67 0.36
N PHE A 896 28.04 23.17 1.58
CA PHE A 896 26.85 23.45 2.36
C PHE A 896 27.20 24.14 3.69
N VAL A 897 26.32 25.04 4.12
CA VAL A 897 26.23 25.51 5.50
C VAL A 897 25.11 24.72 6.18
N VAL A 898 25.40 24.12 7.32
CA VAL A 898 24.49 23.20 8.01
C VAL A 898 23.98 23.82 9.30
N TYR A 899 22.67 23.88 9.45
CA TYR A 899 21.98 24.37 10.63
C TYR A 899 21.18 23.25 11.30
N ALA A 900 21.08 23.28 12.64
CA ALA A 900 20.05 22.55 13.37
C ALA A 900 18.85 23.48 13.57
N VAL A 901 17.66 22.97 13.30
CA VAL A 901 16.39 23.66 13.53
C VAL A 901 15.41 22.74 14.26
N GLY A 902 14.51 23.33 15.04
CA GLY A 902 13.35 22.63 15.61
C GLY A 902 12.20 22.53 14.62
N SER A 903 11.01 22.28 15.15
CA SER A 903 9.75 22.33 14.39
C SER A 903 9.40 23.75 13.93
N GLY A 904 8.55 23.86 12.91
CA GLY A 904 8.02 25.11 12.40
C GLY A 904 8.35 25.38 10.93
N GLU A 905 8.00 26.58 10.49
CA GLU A 905 8.14 27.04 9.10
C GLU A 905 9.38 27.93 8.94
N TYR A 906 10.25 27.62 7.98
CA TYR A 906 11.51 28.33 7.72
C TYR A 906 11.63 28.70 6.24
N ALA A 907 12.20 29.89 5.96
CA ALA A 907 12.40 30.38 4.60
C ALA A 907 13.85 30.82 4.39
N PHE A 908 14.69 29.90 3.89
CA PHE A 908 16.11 30.13 3.65
C PHE A 908 16.36 30.69 2.25
N SER A 909 17.44 31.47 2.14
CA SER A 909 18.01 31.87 0.85
C SER A 909 19.54 31.95 0.93
N SER A 910 20.21 31.69 -0.18
CA SER A 910 21.65 31.87 -0.30
C SER A 910 22.07 32.41 -1.67
N GLU A 911 23.10 33.23 -1.67
CA GLU A 911 23.78 33.74 -2.87
C GLU A 911 24.98 32.82 -3.18
N LYS A 912 25.07 32.34 -4.42
CA LYS A 912 26.11 31.38 -4.87
C LYS A 912 27.38 32.06 -5.36
#